data_AF-A0A0F9R9U4-F1
#
_entry.id   AF-A0A0F9R9U4-F1
#
_cell.length_a   1.000
_cell.length_b   1.000
_cell.length_c   1.000
_cell.angle_alpha   90.00
_cell.angle_beta   90.00
_cell.angle_gamma   90.00
#
_symmetry.space_group_name_H-M   'P 1'
#
loop_
_entity.id
_entity.type
_entity.pdbx_description
1 polymer ?
#
loop_
_entity_poly.entity_id
_entity_poly.type
_entity_poly.pdbx_seq_one_letter_code
_entity_poly.pdbx_strand_id
1 'polypeptide(L)'
;MKYDININKKQQKREDKIILDSREMIRIFIKKNYSKIFSDNVNLNELKKKKTRFFVEMHKNKYENPNWAKLAHEVIQFLVDSNQVSNQDNLITTINSVPYLNEKTVIRNFSHYQREIIKTKDKDSLELMQNIKEKLNSGEIENIIELEKAKTTAIIEMKEELEEKLSSERKILDEFRSRIDEDLSENPVSLSNKFIERKKIEIRADYTPWWKKLGLIRDPFPSPYGLKDIEEELYDKVVVKLPIFQKYSHIVTDYPDILFGKPRLFYGEFGCGKTTLFDYLIPFFIKSKIVPLEIMLDASQTIFQIRNLFDKKLYNALCNALISWRNINPRSYILGNSIDDLIQLFRMLLEDSTFNGFVIFLDGLHKYDDNIKLALDFLKGLQNFFEEILRENIKISLFIAGSKLWIKELRENSAYEGTIFKKEPFDSIGAGEAFDLITKRLEAFSEDNTFSFKKYISYDDIKHLMNIIQRSYPREITFRTFIEEFANRISDNKDFGLISIDYKLDQESIEPIILFLRTKKDLFNKFSNLRKDLGCDKIFLNNIAEILCVIQEKNTINEEDKTFENNIELFKILNKYNLIVRNKKKNSFIWGLSSDLRKFCLEISRTYRYALKYYINQVLYKDNSKKTDFIDYSETVFQGLDGIARGNPIVKEKIIKLKKNIEAPYSFVIKNSNSKKLSKEIFEKTKIVSQFLLNYLYEISGEEKRINSQKDLFNQFLMPWMDNDLFRQYIQQLTFIEKKFNPSQKDLTTFIASFVSSTDALINKIKKWMGYNDIIVIGTNKLTNDDKKAYNAIRSFFWQYMYKDCVGRLWTLFETKFRELFFNLLFLLYGSRWKTKLPHAVQDDLSEETENYRRKQLPLKLSDGNELYLSKRKHLKMILKNSFLWGNMFKFVFGDGNKDKIIKFLDKLVLITNPERHNNTEEFFTEKKDEIRTLLKVGFKILKMMNSSYEKLISNECLDETNKQKNIYQIFLSFNQFKDKDNLEVIEITKEEAQKIIHFFKIYSDENLEIDLSCLKDIKRDFFSDYRKVLALLCAGIKAGQIQIKKSEGSVIVINYNQKLNNNKSFL
;
A
#
# COMPACT_ATOMS: atom_id res chain seq x y z
N MET A 1 0.99 -47.88 -31.91
CA MET A 1 -0.20 -48.41 -31.21
C MET A 1 -1.27 -47.34 -31.22
N LYS A 2 -2.33 -47.59 -31.99
CA LYS A 2 -3.62 -46.88 -32.01
C LYS A 2 -4.52 -47.46 -30.91
N TYR A 3 -5.67 -46.80 -30.68
CA TYR A 3 -6.78 -47.09 -29.75
C TYR A 3 -6.50 -46.56 -28.33
N ASP A 4 -7.37 -45.82 -27.66
CA ASP A 4 -8.76 -45.42 -27.88
C ASP A 4 -9.00 -44.12 -27.07
N ILE A 5 -9.89 -43.26 -27.55
CA ILE A 5 -10.85 -42.41 -26.80
C ILE A 5 -11.51 -41.53 -27.86
N ASN A 6 -12.53 -42.13 -28.47
CA ASN A 6 -13.61 -41.44 -29.16
C ASN A 6 -14.86 -41.66 -28.29
N ILE A 7 -15.79 -40.69 -28.28
CA ILE A 7 -17.01 -40.58 -27.46
C ILE A 7 -16.86 -39.59 -26.27
N ASN A 8 -16.98 -38.28 -26.58
CA ASN A 8 -17.74 -37.26 -25.79
C ASN A 8 -17.36 -35.79 -26.09
N LYS A 9 -17.28 -35.38 -27.36
CA LYS A 9 -17.33 -33.94 -27.75
C LYS A 9 -18.21 -33.67 -28.98
N LYS A 10 -19.31 -34.39 -29.13
CA LYS A 10 -20.39 -34.10 -30.10
C LYS A 10 -21.68 -33.53 -29.48
N GLN A 11 -21.63 -33.13 -28.20
CA GLN A 11 -22.76 -32.51 -27.48
C GLN A 11 -22.36 -31.20 -26.78
N GLN A 12 -21.78 -30.26 -27.54
CA GLN A 12 -21.79 -28.84 -27.17
C GLN A 12 -22.38 -28.02 -28.33
N LYS A 13 -23.73 -28.00 -28.35
CA LYS A 13 -24.67 -26.97 -28.82
C LYS A 13 -24.14 -26.05 -29.93
N ARG A 14 -24.43 -26.27 -31.22
CA ARG A 14 -25.71 -25.91 -31.89
C ARG A 14 -26.38 -24.66 -31.31
N GLU A 15 -25.78 -23.50 -31.57
CA GLU A 15 -26.56 -22.28 -31.78
C GLU A 15 -27.11 -22.35 -33.21
N ASP A 16 -28.43 -22.40 -33.34
CA ASP A 16 -29.10 -22.25 -34.63
C ASP A 16 -28.78 -20.86 -35.18
N LYS A 17 -27.77 -20.79 -36.04
CA LYS A 17 -27.66 -19.72 -37.02
C LYS A 17 -28.87 -19.87 -37.95
N ILE A 18 -29.98 -19.24 -37.59
CA ILE A 18 -31.06 -18.97 -38.54
C ILE A 18 -30.42 -18.16 -39.66
N ILE A 19 -30.12 -18.82 -40.78
CA ILE A 19 -29.75 -18.14 -42.01
C ILE A 19 -31.06 -17.56 -42.51
N LEU A 20 -31.33 -16.31 -42.13
CA LEU A 20 -32.46 -15.54 -42.65
C LEU A 20 -32.32 -15.50 -44.19
N ASP A 21 -33.42 -15.78 -44.88
CA ASP A 21 -33.51 -15.62 -46.33
C ASP A 21 -33.21 -14.15 -46.71
N SER A 22 -32.58 -13.95 -47.87
CA SER A 22 -32.44 -12.66 -48.53
C SER A 22 -33.73 -11.82 -48.50
N ARG A 23 -34.90 -12.45 -48.73
CA ARG A 23 -36.21 -11.80 -48.69
C ARG A 23 -36.55 -11.24 -47.30
N GLU A 24 -36.28 -12.02 -46.26
CA GLU A 24 -36.56 -11.64 -44.87
C GLU A 24 -35.64 -10.50 -44.40
N MET A 25 -34.39 -10.50 -44.85
CA MET A 25 -33.45 -9.40 -44.63
C MET A 25 -33.88 -8.11 -45.32
N ILE A 26 -34.48 -8.19 -46.52
CA ILE A 26 -35.09 -7.04 -47.20
C ILE A 26 -36.25 -6.49 -46.38
N ARG A 27 -37.14 -7.35 -45.84
CA ARG A 27 -38.24 -6.93 -44.96
C ARG A 27 -37.76 -6.26 -43.68
N ILE A 28 -36.66 -6.74 -43.07
CA ILE A 28 -36.04 -6.09 -41.90
C ILE A 28 -35.51 -4.69 -42.28
N PHE A 29 -34.87 -4.56 -43.46
CA PHE A 29 -34.40 -3.26 -43.95
C PHE A 29 -35.58 -2.28 -44.15
N ILE A 30 -36.68 -2.76 -44.74
CA ILE A 30 -37.91 -1.96 -44.94
C ILE A 30 -38.48 -1.49 -43.60
N LYS A 31 -38.68 -2.41 -42.64
CA LYS A 31 -39.19 -2.07 -41.30
C LYS A 31 -38.32 -1.04 -40.59
N LYS A 32 -36.99 -1.19 -40.63
CA LYS A 32 -36.05 -0.26 -39.96
C LYS A 32 -36.01 1.14 -40.58
N ASN A 33 -36.39 1.27 -41.85
CA ASN A 33 -36.31 2.53 -42.58
C ASN A 33 -37.70 3.02 -43.05
N TYR A 34 -38.79 2.47 -42.52
CA TYR A 34 -40.15 2.70 -42.98
C TYR A 34 -40.48 4.19 -43.14
N SER A 35 -40.30 4.98 -42.08
CA SER A 35 -40.58 6.43 -42.09
C SER A 35 -39.77 7.23 -43.11
N LYS A 36 -38.60 6.73 -43.52
CA LYS A 36 -37.74 7.36 -44.54
C LYS A 36 -37.99 6.85 -45.95
N ILE A 37 -38.55 5.64 -46.08
CA ILE A 37 -38.96 5.06 -47.36
C ILE A 37 -40.24 5.76 -47.85
N PHE A 38 -41.10 6.17 -46.93
CA PHE A 38 -42.43 6.76 -47.20
C PHE A 38 -42.51 8.26 -46.86
N SER A 39 -41.39 8.97 -46.70
CA SER A 39 -41.43 10.42 -46.47
C SER A 39 -41.64 11.19 -47.78
N ASP A 40 -42.47 12.22 -47.80
CA ASP A 40 -42.74 13.02 -49.01
C ASP A 40 -41.47 13.63 -49.67
N ASN A 41 -40.37 13.78 -48.91
CA ASN A 41 -39.06 14.26 -49.38
C ASN A 41 -37.96 13.18 -49.24
N VAL A 42 -38.15 11.97 -49.77
CA VAL A 42 -37.12 10.91 -49.71
C VAL A 42 -35.83 11.36 -50.41
N ASN A 43 -34.75 11.55 -49.66
CA ASN A 43 -33.41 11.71 -50.23
C ASN A 43 -32.89 10.34 -50.71
N LEU A 44 -33.08 10.06 -52.00
CA LEU A 44 -32.63 8.84 -52.68
C LEU A 44 -31.14 8.51 -52.46
N ASN A 45 -30.27 9.51 -52.35
CA ASN A 45 -28.84 9.30 -52.12
C ASN A 45 -28.57 8.88 -50.67
N GLU A 46 -29.32 9.39 -49.69
CA GLU A 46 -29.24 8.93 -48.31
C GLU A 46 -29.74 7.48 -48.19
N LEU A 47 -30.85 7.15 -48.85
CA LEU A 47 -31.41 5.79 -48.84
C LEU A 47 -30.48 4.78 -49.53
N LYS A 48 -29.81 5.17 -50.63
CA LYS A 48 -28.73 4.40 -51.28
C LYS A 48 -27.59 4.10 -50.32
N LYS A 49 -27.07 5.12 -49.61
CA LYS A 49 -25.99 4.95 -48.62
C LYS A 49 -26.41 4.01 -47.50
N LYS A 50 -27.65 4.12 -47.00
CA LYS A 50 -28.18 3.24 -45.95
C LYS A 50 -28.38 1.80 -46.41
N LYS A 51 -28.87 1.57 -47.63
CA LYS A 51 -28.99 0.24 -48.22
C LYS A 51 -27.62 -0.43 -48.34
N THR A 52 -26.64 0.28 -48.89
CA THR A 52 -25.26 -0.21 -49.00
C THR A 52 -24.67 -0.50 -47.62
N ARG A 53 -24.78 0.42 -46.66
CA ARG A 53 -24.31 0.20 -45.29
C ARG A 53 -24.98 -1.00 -44.62
N PHE A 54 -26.27 -1.21 -44.84
CA PHE A 54 -27.00 -2.34 -44.26
C PHE A 54 -26.54 -3.67 -44.85
N PHE A 55 -26.60 -3.86 -46.17
CA PHE A 55 -26.32 -5.15 -46.80
C PHE A 55 -24.81 -5.43 -46.98
N VAL A 56 -24.00 -4.41 -47.26
CA VAL A 56 -22.56 -4.55 -47.54
C VAL A 56 -21.73 -4.42 -46.26
N GLU A 57 -21.88 -3.31 -45.51
CA GLU A 57 -20.99 -3.02 -44.37
C GLU A 57 -21.38 -3.80 -43.10
N MET A 58 -22.65 -3.77 -42.69
CA MET A 58 -23.10 -4.41 -41.44
C MET A 58 -23.22 -5.93 -41.57
N HIS A 59 -23.60 -6.43 -42.74
CA HIS A 59 -23.76 -7.85 -43.00
C HIS A 59 -22.63 -8.48 -43.83
N LYS A 60 -21.52 -7.77 -44.04
CA LYS A 60 -20.28 -8.25 -44.69
C LYS A 60 -20.51 -9.00 -46.02
N ASN A 61 -21.40 -8.50 -46.87
CA ASN A 61 -21.79 -9.18 -48.14
C ASN A 61 -22.36 -10.60 -47.98
N LYS A 62 -22.83 -10.98 -46.79
CA LYS A 62 -23.43 -12.30 -46.56
C LYS A 62 -24.77 -12.47 -47.32
N TYR A 63 -25.42 -11.37 -47.69
CA TYR A 63 -26.66 -11.33 -48.46
C TYR A 63 -26.47 -10.46 -49.70
N GLU A 64 -27.11 -10.85 -50.81
CA GLU A 64 -27.14 -10.08 -52.05
C GLU A 64 -27.69 -8.67 -51.77
N ASN A 65 -26.98 -7.62 -52.22
CA ASN A 65 -27.46 -6.25 -52.12
C ASN A 65 -28.62 -6.06 -53.12
N PRO A 66 -29.88 -5.97 -52.66
CA PRO A 66 -31.03 -6.02 -53.56
C PRO A 66 -30.99 -4.82 -54.52
N ASN A 67 -31.23 -5.07 -55.80
CA ASN A 67 -31.46 -3.98 -56.73
C ASN A 67 -32.75 -3.21 -56.36
N TRP A 68 -32.91 -1.99 -56.89
CA TRP A 68 -34.04 -1.14 -56.52
C TRP A 68 -35.41 -1.72 -56.90
N ALA A 69 -35.47 -2.54 -57.96
CA ALA A 69 -36.71 -3.21 -58.36
C ALA A 69 -37.12 -4.31 -57.37
N LYS A 70 -36.17 -5.12 -56.91
CA LYS A 70 -36.37 -6.18 -55.89
C LYS A 70 -36.80 -5.57 -54.55
N LEU A 71 -36.22 -4.43 -54.18
CA LEU A 71 -36.61 -3.68 -52.99
C LEU A 71 -38.03 -3.09 -53.13
N ALA A 72 -38.36 -2.47 -54.28
CA ALA A 72 -39.69 -1.92 -54.53
C ALA A 72 -40.78 -3.00 -54.50
N HIS A 73 -40.52 -4.18 -55.07
CA HIS A 73 -41.44 -5.32 -55.05
C HIS A 73 -41.74 -5.77 -53.61
N GLU A 74 -40.71 -5.95 -52.78
CA GLU A 74 -40.91 -6.32 -51.37
C GLU A 74 -41.58 -5.23 -50.53
N VAL A 75 -41.40 -3.95 -50.88
CA VAL A 75 -42.13 -2.85 -50.24
C VAL A 75 -43.62 -2.93 -50.54
N ILE A 76 -44.01 -3.20 -51.80
CA ILE A 76 -45.40 -3.37 -52.18
C ILE A 76 -46.00 -4.61 -51.49
N GLN A 77 -45.32 -5.75 -51.53
CA GLN A 77 -45.78 -6.96 -50.83
C GLN A 77 -45.92 -6.70 -49.32
N PHE A 78 -44.99 -5.97 -48.70
CA PHE A 78 -45.07 -5.63 -47.28
C PHE A 78 -46.31 -4.79 -46.96
N LEU A 79 -46.69 -3.85 -47.84
CA LEU A 79 -47.90 -3.03 -47.66
C LEU A 79 -49.20 -3.83 -47.81
N VAL A 80 -49.22 -4.81 -48.73
CA VAL A 80 -50.34 -5.74 -48.90
C VAL A 80 -50.45 -6.69 -47.71
N ASP A 81 -49.34 -7.34 -47.32
CA ASP A 81 -49.28 -8.28 -46.18
C ASP A 81 -49.67 -7.61 -44.84
N SER A 82 -49.47 -6.28 -44.72
CA SER A 82 -49.79 -5.51 -43.52
C SER A 82 -51.16 -4.82 -43.56
N ASN A 83 -51.99 -5.10 -44.57
CA ASN A 83 -53.30 -4.47 -44.79
C ASN A 83 -53.28 -2.93 -44.87
N GLN A 84 -52.13 -2.30 -45.13
CA GLN A 84 -52.05 -0.85 -45.30
C GLN A 84 -52.57 -0.38 -46.67
N VAL A 85 -52.72 -1.32 -47.60
CA VAL A 85 -53.34 -1.09 -48.90
C VAL A 85 -54.52 -2.04 -49.04
N SER A 86 -55.73 -1.49 -49.04
CA SER A 86 -56.99 -2.25 -48.99
C SER A 86 -57.69 -2.39 -50.35
N ASN A 87 -57.28 -1.62 -51.35
CA ASN A 87 -57.85 -1.64 -52.69
C ASN A 87 -56.82 -1.12 -53.72
N GLN A 88 -57.16 -1.25 -55.00
CA GLN A 88 -56.29 -0.89 -56.11
C GLN A 88 -55.96 0.61 -56.15
N ASP A 89 -56.94 1.47 -55.85
CA ASP A 89 -56.75 2.92 -55.89
C ASP A 89 -55.80 3.42 -54.79
N ASN A 90 -55.87 2.83 -53.60
CA ASN A 90 -54.95 3.09 -52.49
C ASN A 90 -53.52 2.62 -52.81
N LEU A 91 -53.37 1.53 -53.56
CA LEU A 91 -52.05 1.05 -53.98
C LEU A 91 -51.41 2.04 -54.96
N ILE A 92 -52.17 2.46 -55.97
CA ILE A 92 -51.72 3.40 -57.01
C ILE A 92 -51.35 4.74 -56.38
N THR A 93 -52.18 5.25 -55.47
CA THR A 93 -51.93 6.51 -54.75
C THR A 93 -50.64 6.45 -53.93
N THR A 94 -50.41 5.34 -53.22
CA THR A 94 -49.21 5.12 -52.38
C THR A 94 -47.92 4.97 -53.21
N ILE A 95 -48.01 4.39 -54.40
CA ILE A 95 -46.86 4.26 -55.31
C ILE A 95 -46.50 5.62 -55.92
N ASN A 96 -47.51 6.41 -56.28
CA ASN A 96 -47.31 7.73 -56.85
C ASN A 96 -46.75 8.74 -55.82
N SER A 97 -47.04 8.57 -54.53
CA SER A 97 -46.52 9.44 -53.46
C SER A 97 -45.08 9.15 -53.06
N VAL A 98 -44.47 8.04 -53.52
CA VAL A 98 -43.09 7.67 -53.18
C VAL A 98 -42.18 7.78 -54.41
N PRO A 99 -41.28 8.77 -54.49
CA PRO A 99 -40.54 9.10 -55.72
C PRO A 99 -39.80 7.94 -56.38
N TYR A 100 -39.19 7.03 -55.59
CA TYR A 100 -38.41 5.92 -56.14
C TYR A 100 -39.26 4.70 -56.57
N LEU A 101 -40.50 4.59 -56.08
CA LEU A 101 -41.48 3.61 -56.58
C LEU A 101 -42.05 4.08 -57.93
N ASN A 102 -42.10 5.39 -58.15
CA ASN A 102 -42.55 6.03 -59.38
C ASN A 102 -41.47 6.08 -60.48
N GLU A 103 -40.22 6.47 -60.16
CA GLU A 103 -39.11 6.61 -61.13
C GLU A 103 -38.63 5.29 -61.77
N LYS A 104 -38.93 4.13 -61.16
CA LYS A 104 -38.52 2.81 -61.65
C LYS A 104 -39.71 1.91 -61.86
N THR A 105 -40.33 2.08 -63.02
CA THR A 105 -41.40 1.26 -63.59
C THR A 105 -41.16 -0.25 -63.45
N VAL A 106 -41.70 -0.86 -62.40
CA VAL A 106 -42.25 -2.23 -62.42
C VAL A 106 -43.77 -2.11 -62.62
N ILE A 107 -44.19 -1.36 -63.65
CA ILE A 107 -45.60 -1.22 -64.02
C ILE A 107 -46.14 -2.49 -64.72
N ARG A 108 -45.27 -3.42 -65.13
CA ARG A 108 -45.67 -4.58 -65.95
C ARG A 108 -46.27 -5.79 -65.22
N ASN A 109 -46.24 -5.88 -63.88
CA ASN A 109 -46.65 -7.09 -63.14
C ASN A 109 -47.71 -6.86 -62.02
N PHE A 110 -48.64 -5.92 -62.18
CA PHE A 110 -49.70 -5.68 -61.18
C PHE A 110 -50.77 -6.77 -61.08
N SER A 111 -50.93 -7.59 -62.11
CA SER A 111 -51.93 -8.66 -62.14
C SER A 111 -51.72 -9.73 -61.05
N HIS A 112 -50.49 -9.91 -60.56
CA HIS A 112 -50.17 -10.85 -59.48
C HIS A 112 -50.70 -10.34 -58.12
N TYR A 113 -50.49 -9.05 -57.82
CA TYR A 113 -50.94 -8.43 -56.58
C TYR A 113 -52.46 -8.26 -56.51
N GLN A 114 -53.11 -8.06 -57.66
CA GLN A 114 -54.57 -8.05 -57.75
C GLN A 114 -55.20 -9.37 -57.26
N ARG A 115 -54.57 -10.53 -57.53
CA ARG A 115 -55.07 -11.84 -57.05
C ARG A 115 -54.87 -12.06 -55.55
N GLU A 116 -53.87 -11.44 -54.93
CA GLU A 116 -53.63 -11.58 -53.49
C GLU A 116 -54.52 -10.66 -52.65
N ILE A 117 -54.82 -9.45 -53.13
CA ILE A 117 -55.78 -8.52 -52.48
C ILE A 117 -57.22 -9.09 -52.53
N ILE A 118 -57.56 -9.90 -53.54
CA ILE A 118 -58.87 -10.56 -53.65
C ILE A 118 -58.95 -11.80 -52.75
N LYS A 119 -57.84 -12.49 -52.47
CA LYS A 119 -57.84 -13.69 -51.60
C LYS A 119 -58.01 -13.41 -50.12
N THR A 120 -57.73 -12.20 -49.65
CA THR A 120 -57.89 -11.84 -48.23
C THR A 120 -59.31 -11.43 -47.83
N LYS A 121 -60.27 -11.40 -48.78
CA LYS A 121 -61.67 -11.00 -48.49
C LYS A 121 -62.76 -12.06 -48.64
N ASP A 122 -62.51 -13.23 -49.22
CA ASP A 122 -63.58 -14.20 -49.51
C ASP A 122 -63.32 -15.60 -48.93
N LYS A 123 -63.55 -15.76 -47.62
CA LYS A 123 -63.91 -17.09 -47.10
C LYS A 123 -64.90 -17.15 -45.93
N ASP A 124 -65.11 -16.05 -45.18
CA ASP A 124 -66.01 -16.08 -44.02
C ASP A 124 -67.29 -15.22 -44.17
N SER A 125 -67.41 -14.41 -45.22
CA SER A 125 -68.49 -13.42 -45.37
C SER A 125 -69.63 -13.82 -46.33
N LEU A 126 -69.41 -14.80 -47.21
CA LEU A 126 -70.40 -15.21 -48.23
C LEU A 126 -71.29 -16.38 -47.79
N GLU A 127 -70.84 -17.25 -46.88
CA GLU A 127 -71.59 -18.42 -46.40
C GLU A 127 -72.66 -18.06 -45.33
N LEU A 128 -72.45 -16.94 -44.62
CA LEU A 128 -73.40 -16.42 -43.62
C LEU A 128 -74.55 -15.62 -44.28
N MET A 129 -74.27 -14.94 -45.40
CA MET A 129 -75.25 -14.09 -46.08
C MET A 129 -76.26 -14.85 -46.95
N GLN A 130 -75.91 -16.05 -47.42
CA GLN A 130 -76.88 -16.92 -48.12
C GLN A 130 -77.85 -17.59 -47.13
N ASN A 131 -77.39 -18.00 -45.95
CA ASN A 131 -78.22 -18.60 -44.90
C ASN A 131 -79.25 -17.64 -44.27
N ILE A 132 -78.99 -16.33 -44.30
CA ILE A 132 -79.90 -15.30 -43.75
C ILE A 132 -80.99 -14.93 -44.77
N LYS A 133 -80.71 -15.02 -46.08
CA LYS A 133 -81.66 -14.66 -47.14
C LYS A 133 -82.75 -15.71 -47.35
N GLU A 134 -82.48 -16.98 -47.04
CA GLU A 134 -83.46 -18.06 -47.15
C GLU A 134 -84.44 -18.13 -45.97
N LYS A 135 -84.09 -17.55 -44.82
CA LYS A 135 -84.94 -17.56 -43.60
C LYS A 135 -85.87 -16.35 -43.44
N LEU A 136 -85.90 -15.45 -44.42
CA LEU A 136 -86.64 -14.17 -44.34
C LEU A 136 -87.97 -14.14 -45.12
N ASN A 137 -88.48 -15.29 -45.60
CA ASN A 137 -89.65 -15.36 -46.49
C ASN A 137 -90.92 -16.02 -45.92
N SER A 138 -91.01 -16.37 -44.63
CA SER A 138 -92.21 -17.03 -44.06
C SER A 138 -92.84 -16.18 -42.95
N GLY A 139 -93.36 -15.01 -43.32
CA GLY A 139 -93.91 -14.03 -42.37
C GLY A 139 -95.04 -14.58 -41.51
N GLU A 140 -94.83 -14.57 -40.18
CA GLU A 140 -95.85 -14.70 -39.15
C GLU A 140 -95.46 -13.80 -37.96
N ILE A 141 -96.37 -12.88 -37.60
CA ILE A 141 -96.13 -11.66 -36.81
C ILE A 141 -96.16 -11.88 -35.28
N GLU A 142 -96.25 -13.12 -34.78
CA GLU A 142 -96.35 -13.35 -33.33
C GLU A 142 -95.00 -13.52 -32.58
N ASN A 143 -93.87 -13.58 -33.29
CA ASN A 143 -92.55 -13.82 -32.66
C ASN A 143 -91.77 -12.57 -32.21
N ILE A 144 -92.32 -11.37 -32.32
CA ILE A 144 -91.58 -10.13 -31.97
C ILE A 144 -91.39 -10.00 -30.45
N ILE A 145 -92.32 -10.51 -29.63
CA ILE A 145 -92.24 -10.41 -28.16
C ILE A 145 -91.27 -11.45 -27.57
N GLU A 146 -91.17 -12.65 -28.16
CA GLU A 146 -90.15 -13.63 -27.76
C GLU A 146 -88.75 -13.25 -28.24
N LEU A 147 -88.62 -12.60 -29.41
CA LEU A 147 -87.35 -12.06 -29.89
C LEU A 147 -86.80 -10.90 -29.05
N GLU A 148 -87.66 -10.07 -28.44
CA GLU A 148 -87.18 -9.02 -27.53
C GLU A 148 -86.68 -9.58 -26.19
N LYS A 149 -87.33 -10.62 -25.66
CA LYS A 149 -86.83 -11.35 -24.48
C LYS A 149 -85.53 -12.08 -24.81
N ALA A 150 -85.46 -12.80 -25.93
CA ALA A 150 -84.24 -13.46 -26.37
C ALA A 150 -83.10 -12.46 -26.70
N LYS A 151 -83.41 -11.26 -27.23
CA LYS A 151 -82.43 -10.18 -27.39
C LYS A 151 -81.92 -9.65 -26.06
N THR A 152 -82.77 -9.49 -25.05
CA THR A 152 -82.32 -9.01 -23.74
C THR A 152 -81.51 -10.08 -23.01
N THR A 153 -81.87 -11.36 -23.10
CA THR A 153 -81.05 -12.45 -22.56
C THR A 153 -79.73 -12.60 -23.31
N ALA A 154 -79.73 -12.53 -24.65
CA ALA A 154 -78.49 -12.58 -25.45
C ALA A 154 -77.60 -11.34 -25.26
N ILE A 155 -78.15 -10.16 -24.97
CA ILE A 155 -77.36 -8.96 -24.63
C ILE A 155 -76.77 -9.06 -23.22
N ILE A 156 -77.48 -9.69 -22.28
CA ILE A 156 -76.98 -9.96 -20.92
C ILE A 156 -75.89 -11.04 -20.98
N GLU A 157 -76.12 -12.14 -21.69
CA GLU A 157 -75.13 -13.21 -21.90
C GLU A 157 -73.92 -12.70 -22.70
N MET A 158 -74.12 -11.89 -23.76
CA MET A 158 -72.98 -11.25 -24.44
C MET A 158 -72.25 -10.26 -23.54
N LYS A 159 -72.93 -9.54 -22.64
CA LYS A 159 -72.28 -8.66 -21.66
C LYS A 159 -71.52 -9.44 -20.61
N GLU A 160 -72.08 -10.54 -20.12
CA GLU A 160 -71.42 -11.46 -19.18
C GLU A 160 -70.23 -12.15 -19.84
N GLU A 161 -70.34 -12.57 -21.09
CA GLU A 161 -69.24 -13.18 -21.86
C GLU A 161 -68.18 -12.12 -22.25
N LEU A 162 -68.57 -10.86 -22.52
CA LEU A 162 -67.63 -9.76 -22.69
C LEU A 162 -66.97 -9.37 -21.37
N GLU A 163 -67.69 -9.40 -20.26
CA GLU A 163 -67.16 -9.17 -18.93
C GLU A 163 -66.26 -10.33 -18.48
N GLU A 164 -66.55 -11.58 -18.85
CA GLU A 164 -65.67 -12.74 -18.64
C GLU A 164 -64.43 -12.69 -19.54
N LYS A 165 -64.57 -12.26 -20.80
CA LYS A 165 -63.43 -12.01 -21.70
C LYS A 165 -62.60 -10.82 -21.23
N LEU A 166 -63.22 -9.73 -20.79
CA LEU A 166 -62.51 -8.58 -20.19
C LEU A 166 -61.94 -8.91 -18.82
N SER A 167 -62.58 -9.79 -18.04
CA SER A 167 -62.10 -10.30 -16.74
C SER A 167 -60.91 -11.23 -16.92
N SER A 168 -60.95 -12.12 -17.92
CA SER A 168 -59.84 -13.01 -18.25
C SER A 168 -58.69 -12.26 -18.92
N GLU A 169 -58.97 -11.29 -19.80
CA GLU A 169 -57.95 -10.38 -20.34
C GLU A 169 -57.37 -9.45 -19.25
N ARG A 170 -58.18 -8.96 -18.31
CA ARG A 170 -57.69 -8.22 -17.12
C ARG A 170 -56.88 -9.10 -16.19
N LYS A 171 -57.25 -10.36 -15.97
CA LYS A 171 -56.45 -11.34 -15.21
C LYS A 171 -55.12 -11.63 -15.90
N ILE A 172 -55.10 -11.76 -17.24
CA ILE A 172 -53.86 -11.92 -18.00
C ILE A 172 -53.02 -10.63 -17.95
N LEU A 173 -53.63 -9.44 -18.05
CA LEU A 173 -52.93 -8.15 -17.93
C LEU A 173 -52.41 -7.89 -16.51
N ASP A 174 -53.13 -8.30 -15.48
CA ASP A 174 -52.73 -8.19 -14.07
C ASP A 174 -51.68 -9.24 -13.69
N GLU A 175 -51.69 -10.43 -14.31
CA GLU A 175 -50.59 -11.41 -14.25
C GLU A 175 -49.28 -10.90 -14.92
N PHE A 176 -49.37 -9.86 -15.77
CA PHE A 176 -48.24 -9.26 -16.48
C PHE A 176 -47.82 -7.87 -15.96
N ARG A 177 -48.26 -7.44 -14.77
CA ARG A 177 -47.70 -6.25 -14.10
C ARG A 177 -46.35 -6.61 -13.48
N SER A 178 -45.30 -5.87 -13.79
CA SER A 178 -44.02 -6.10 -13.08
C SER A 178 -44.20 -5.69 -11.62
N ARG A 179 -43.51 -6.37 -10.70
CA ARG A 179 -43.61 -6.08 -9.25
C ARG A 179 -43.19 -4.65 -8.87
N ILE A 180 -42.62 -3.91 -9.82
CA ILE A 180 -42.18 -2.51 -9.69
C ILE A 180 -43.27 -1.51 -10.15
N ASP A 181 -44.22 -1.92 -10.99
CA ASP A 181 -45.22 -1.01 -11.60
C ASP A 181 -46.32 -0.56 -10.64
N GLU A 182 -46.47 -1.20 -9.47
CA GLU A 182 -47.51 -0.83 -8.49
C GLU A 182 -47.21 0.47 -7.73
N ASP A 183 -45.97 1.00 -7.76
CA ASP A 183 -45.61 2.11 -6.85
C ASP A 183 -44.39 2.95 -7.29
N LEU A 184 -44.43 3.56 -8.48
CA LEU A 184 -43.39 4.52 -8.92
C LEU A 184 -43.56 5.94 -8.34
N SER A 185 -44.66 6.20 -7.61
CA SER A 185 -44.95 7.49 -6.97
C SER A 185 -44.24 7.69 -5.63
N GLU A 186 -43.70 6.63 -5.02
CA GLU A 186 -43.01 6.74 -3.72
C GLU A 186 -41.71 7.57 -3.81
N ASN A 187 -41.50 8.42 -2.81
CA ASN A 187 -40.30 9.24 -2.68
C ASN A 187 -39.06 8.34 -2.42
N PRO A 188 -37.91 8.53 -3.13
CA PRO A 188 -36.68 7.76 -2.93
C PRO A 188 -36.20 7.69 -1.48
N VAL A 189 -36.43 8.73 -0.69
CA VAL A 189 -36.09 8.76 0.75
C VAL A 189 -36.95 7.75 1.54
N SER A 190 -38.23 7.61 1.19
CA SER A 190 -39.13 6.62 1.79
C SER A 190 -38.71 5.18 1.47
N LEU A 191 -38.38 4.92 0.21
CA LEU A 191 -37.84 3.63 -0.24
C LEU A 191 -36.52 3.27 0.47
N SER A 192 -35.64 4.26 0.64
CA SER A 192 -34.39 4.11 1.41
C SER A 192 -34.66 3.73 2.86
N ASN A 193 -35.59 4.41 3.53
CA ASN A 193 -35.93 4.13 4.93
C ASN A 193 -36.56 2.74 5.10
N LYS A 194 -37.47 2.31 4.21
CA LYS A 194 -38.05 0.96 4.21
C LYS A 194 -36.97 -0.13 4.07
N PHE A 195 -36.00 0.07 3.18
CA PHE A 195 -34.86 -0.85 3.02
C PHE A 195 -33.98 -0.91 4.27
N ILE A 196 -33.66 0.25 4.87
CA ILE A 196 -32.85 0.33 6.09
C ILE A 196 -33.57 -0.32 7.27
N GLU A 197 -34.88 -0.14 7.40
CA GLU A 197 -35.70 -0.77 8.45
C GLU A 197 -35.74 -2.30 8.31
N ARG A 198 -35.89 -2.82 7.08
CA ARG A 198 -35.78 -4.27 6.82
C ARG A 198 -34.40 -4.83 7.19
N LYS A 199 -33.30 -4.13 6.86
CA LYS A 199 -31.94 -4.58 7.20
C LYS A 199 -31.57 -4.40 8.68
N LYS A 200 -32.19 -3.48 9.41
CA LYS A 200 -31.94 -3.27 10.85
C LYS A 200 -32.34 -4.47 11.73
N ILE A 201 -33.11 -5.43 11.20
CA ILE A 201 -33.54 -6.63 11.92
C ILE A 201 -32.42 -7.71 12.00
N GLU A 202 -31.30 -7.58 11.26
CA GLU A 202 -30.29 -8.66 11.15
C GLU A 202 -28.87 -8.35 11.68
N ILE A 203 -28.59 -7.23 12.36
CA ILE A 203 -27.20 -6.94 12.81
C ILE A 203 -27.09 -6.68 14.31
N ARG A 204 -27.00 -7.78 15.07
CA ARG A 204 -26.13 -7.87 16.25
C ARG A 204 -25.20 -9.07 16.02
N ALA A 205 -24.01 -8.82 15.49
CA ALA A 205 -22.99 -9.86 15.37
C ALA A 205 -21.81 -9.51 16.28
N ASP A 206 -21.57 -10.38 17.25
CA ASP A 206 -20.31 -10.49 17.95
C ASP A 206 -19.16 -10.61 16.94
N TYR A 207 -18.00 -10.05 17.30
CA TYR A 207 -16.82 -10.07 16.45
C TYR A 207 -16.42 -11.52 16.11
N THR A 208 -16.75 -11.96 14.90
CA THR A 208 -16.32 -13.23 14.34
C THR A 208 -15.18 -12.97 13.34
N PRO A 209 -13.98 -13.56 13.51
CA PRO A 209 -12.87 -13.42 12.57
C PRO A 209 -13.25 -13.76 11.13
N TRP A 210 -12.64 -13.09 10.15
CA TRP A 210 -13.00 -13.21 8.72
C TRP A 210 -12.95 -14.65 8.21
N TRP A 211 -11.95 -15.43 8.62
CA TRP A 211 -11.78 -16.82 8.18
C TRP A 211 -12.86 -17.74 8.75
N LYS A 212 -13.35 -17.50 9.97
CA LYS A 212 -14.50 -18.23 10.53
C LYS A 212 -15.77 -17.97 9.75
N LYS A 213 -15.96 -16.73 9.28
CA LYS A 213 -17.10 -16.37 8.41
C LYS A 213 -17.07 -17.08 7.07
N LEU A 214 -15.89 -17.55 6.63
CA LEU A 214 -15.70 -18.35 5.42
C LEU A 214 -15.79 -19.86 5.65
N GLY A 215 -16.09 -20.32 6.88
CA GLY A 215 -16.12 -21.74 7.21
C GLY A 215 -14.73 -22.39 7.22
N LEU A 216 -13.69 -21.61 7.52
CA LEU A 216 -12.33 -22.13 7.68
C LEU A 216 -12.06 -22.49 9.14
N ILE A 217 -11.29 -23.57 9.35
CA ILE A 217 -10.99 -24.13 10.67
C ILE A 217 -10.11 -23.17 11.50
N ARG A 218 -9.16 -22.51 10.84
CA ARG A 218 -8.20 -21.56 11.43
C ARG A 218 -7.74 -20.54 10.37
N ASP A 219 -6.96 -19.55 10.79
CA ASP A 219 -6.39 -18.56 9.87
C ASP A 219 -5.42 -19.24 8.87
N PRO A 220 -5.66 -19.16 7.55
CA PRO A 220 -4.80 -19.71 6.50
C PRO A 220 -3.52 -18.87 6.26
N PHE A 221 -3.41 -17.70 6.89
CA PHE A 221 -2.25 -16.80 6.84
C PHE A 221 -1.75 -16.43 8.24
N PRO A 222 -1.42 -17.41 9.10
CA PRO A 222 -1.04 -17.14 10.50
C PRO A 222 0.25 -16.32 10.62
N SER A 223 1.11 -16.42 9.60
CA SER A 223 2.37 -15.68 9.50
C SER A 223 2.76 -15.46 8.03
N PRO A 224 3.38 -14.31 7.70
CA PRO A 224 3.99 -14.09 6.39
C PRO A 224 5.37 -14.77 6.26
N TYR A 225 5.87 -15.43 7.31
CA TYR A 225 7.21 -16.01 7.38
C TYR A 225 7.17 -17.54 7.30
N GLY A 226 7.47 -18.11 6.13
CA GLY A 226 7.69 -19.56 5.99
C GLY A 226 6.43 -20.40 6.23
N LEU A 227 6.63 -21.64 6.69
CA LEU A 227 5.58 -22.63 6.99
C LEU A 227 5.54 -23.06 8.47
N LYS A 228 6.29 -22.38 9.36
CA LYS A 228 6.47 -22.82 10.75
C LYS A 228 5.17 -22.90 11.56
N ASP A 229 4.20 -22.04 11.28
CA ASP A 229 2.89 -22.00 11.94
C ASP A 229 1.81 -22.82 11.18
N ILE A 230 2.23 -23.63 10.19
CA ILE A 230 1.38 -24.55 9.44
C ILE A 230 1.84 -25.97 9.75
N GLU A 231 0.90 -26.88 9.99
CA GLU A 231 1.23 -28.29 10.21
C GLU A 231 1.87 -28.92 8.96
N GLU A 232 2.89 -29.75 9.17
CA GLU A 232 3.66 -30.41 8.10
C GLU A 232 2.77 -31.16 7.11
N GLU A 233 1.70 -31.81 7.60
CA GLU A 233 0.73 -32.55 6.79
C GLU A 233 0.01 -31.68 5.74
N LEU A 234 -0.05 -30.36 5.97
CA LEU A 234 -0.66 -29.41 5.04
C LEU A 234 0.35 -28.83 4.03
N TYR A 235 1.65 -29.08 4.16
CA TYR A 235 2.69 -28.47 3.31
C TYR A 235 2.42 -28.71 1.83
N ASP A 236 2.14 -29.95 1.44
CA ASP A 236 1.82 -30.31 0.06
C ASP A 236 0.53 -29.65 -0.46
N LYS A 237 -0.41 -29.37 0.45
CA LYS A 237 -1.70 -28.75 0.13
C LYS A 237 -1.59 -27.23 0.01
N VAL A 238 -0.70 -26.57 0.76
CA VAL A 238 -0.60 -25.10 0.81
C VAL A 238 0.49 -24.52 -0.09
N VAL A 239 1.54 -25.28 -0.40
CA VAL A 239 2.70 -24.78 -1.14
C VAL A 239 2.43 -24.75 -2.65
N VAL A 240 2.78 -23.63 -3.27
CA VAL A 240 2.86 -23.52 -4.74
C VAL A 240 4.17 -24.16 -5.18
N LYS A 241 4.09 -25.37 -5.76
CA LYS A 241 5.24 -26.17 -6.19
C LYS A 241 5.89 -25.58 -7.45
N LEU A 242 6.67 -24.52 -7.28
CA LEU A 242 7.53 -23.99 -8.34
C LEU A 242 8.51 -25.08 -8.83
N PRO A 243 9.08 -24.97 -10.04
CA PRO A 243 10.02 -25.97 -10.58
C PRO A 243 11.18 -26.30 -9.63
N ILE A 244 11.63 -25.31 -8.84
CA ILE A 244 12.70 -25.49 -7.85
C ILE A 244 12.29 -26.43 -6.70
N PHE A 245 11.03 -26.39 -6.26
CA PHE A 245 10.53 -27.29 -5.20
C PHE A 245 10.57 -28.73 -5.67
N GLN A 246 10.07 -29.00 -6.88
CA GLN A 246 10.04 -30.34 -7.48
C GLN A 246 11.46 -30.89 -7.70
N LYS A 247 12.35 -30.06 -8.24
CA LYS A 247 13.74 -30.40 -8.48
C LYS A 247 14.45 -30.82 -7.19
N TYR A 248 14.33 -30.02 -6.14
CA TYR A 248 15.04 -30.31 -4.88
C TYR A 248 14.37 -31.40 -4.05
N SER A 249 13.04 -31.56 -4.07
CA SER A 249 12.39 -32.71 -3.43
C SER A 249 12.82 -34.03 -4.08
N HIS A 250 12.92 -34.07 -5.41
CA HIS A 250 13.43 -35.23 -6.15
C HIS A 250 14.91 -35.49 -5.85
N ILE A 251 15.77 -34.46 -5.87
CA ILE A 251 17.20 -34.64 -5.55
C ILE A 251 17.38 -35.17 -4.11
N VAL A 252 16.65 -34.63 -3.13
CA VAL A 252 16.76 -35.06 -1.74
C VAL A 252 16.31 -36.52 -1.58
N THR A 253 15.22 -36.91 -2.24
CA THR A 253 14.63 -38.24 -2.10
C THR A 253 15.41 -39.31 -2.86
N ASP A 254 15.76 -39.03 -4.13
CA ASP A 254 16.27 -40.05 -5.04
C ASP A 254 17.81 -40.02 -5.18
N TYR A 255 18.43 -38.85 -4.99
CA TYR A 255 19.88 -38.65 -5.19
C TYR A 255 20.55 -37.78 -4.10
N PRO A 256 20.35 -38.08 -2.79
CA PRO A 256 20.82 -37.23 -1.71
C PRO A 256 22.32 -36.99 -1.71
N ASP A 257 23.13 -37.98 -2.13
CA ASP A 257 24.59 -37.88 -2.12
C ASP A 257 25.14 -36.76 -3.03
N ILE A 258 24.39 -36.35 -4.06
CA ILE A 258 24.78 -35.24 -4.96
C ILE A 258 24.79 -33.90 -4.20
N LEU A 259 24.14 -33.83 -3.03
CA LEU A 259 24.05 -32.62 -2.23
C LEU A 259 25.34 -32.31 -1.47
N PHE A 260 26.05 -33.31 -0.99
CA PHE A 260 27.19 -33.12 -0.09
C PHE A 260 28.39 -32.45 -0.77
N GLY A 261 29.15 -31.68 0.03
CA GLY A 261 30.35 -30.94 -0.38
C GLY A 261 30.09 -29.74 -1.29
N LYS A 262 28.83 -29.35 -1.52
CA LYS A 262 28.44 -28.37 -2.54
C LYS A 262 27.55 -27.26 -1.98
N PRO A 263 28.10 -26.07 -1.68
CA PRO A 263 27.30 -24.91 -1.28
C PRO A 263 26.37 -24.44 -2.41
N ARG A 264 25.10 -24.22 -2.10
CA ARG A 264 24.06 -23.79 -3.06
C ARG A 264 23.44 -22.49 -2.60
N LEU A 265 23.44 -21.49 -3.48
CA LEU A 265 22.81 -20.20 -3.27
C LEU A 265 21.44 -20.16 -3.93
N PHE A 266 20.40 -19.98 -3.14
CA PHE A 266 19.04 -19.70 -3.56
C PHE A 266 18.82 -18.19 -3.47
N TYR A 267 18.67 -17.51 -4.61
CA TYR A 267 18.63 -16.05 -4.64
C TYR A 267 17.36 -15.51 -5.29
N GLY A 268 16.90 -14.37 -4.81
CA GLY A 268 15.75 -13.66 -5.35
C GLY A 268 15.36 -12.51 -4.43
N GLU A 269 14.33 -11.76 -4.81
CA GLU A 269 13.81 -10.65 -4.02
C GLU A 269 13.38 -11.08 -2.61
N PHE A 270 13.38 -10.14 -1.66
CA PHE A 270 12.94 -10.42 -0.29
C PHE A 270 11.46 -10.81 -0.27
N GLY A 271 11.13 -11.99 0.27
CA GLY A 271 9.75 -12.50 0.31
C GLY A 271 9.35 -13.44 -0.84
N CYS A 272 10.28 -13.82 -1.72
CA CYS A 272 10.00 -14.73 -2.86
C CYS A 272 9.82 -16.22 -2.50
N GLY A 273 9.90 -16.61 -1.22
CA GLY A 273 9.68 -18.00 -0.78
C GLY A 273 10.94 -18.85 -0.58
N LYS A 274 12.13 -18.26 -0.42
CA LYS A 274 13.38 -18.98 -0.10
C LYS A 274 13.27 -19.79 1.20
N THR A 275 12.86 -19.14 2.29
CA THR A 275 12.65 -19.79 3.59
C THR A 275 11.54 -20.86 3.50
N THR A 276 10.47 -20.59 2.75
CA THR A 276 9.39 -21.57 2.48
C THR A 276 9.91 -22.83 1.79
N LEU A 277 10.86 -22.72 0.86
CA LEU A 277 11.52 -23.89 0.26
C LEU A 277 12.33 -24.67 1.30
N PHE A 278 13.05 -23.99 2.18
CA PHE A 278 13.82 -24.66 3.24
C PHE A 278 12.88 -25.44 4.17
N ASP A 279 11.84 -24.78 4.68
CA ASP A 279 10.82 -25.41 5.52
C ASP A 279 10.19 -26.63 4.83
N TYR A 280 9.85 -26.49 3.54
CA TYR A 280 9.26 -27.58 2.75
C TYR A 280 10.20 -28.77 2.55
N LEU A 281 11.52 -28.56 2.45
CA LEU A 281 12.49 -29.63 2.21
C LEU A 281 12.90 -30.38 3.49
N ILE A 282 12.75 -29.78 4.67
CA ILE A 282 13.14 -30.38 5.96
C ILE A 282 12.59 -31.81 6.14
N PRO A 283 11.30 -32.08 5.92
CA PRO A 283 10.75 -33.43 6.01
C PRO A 283 11.41 -34.44 5.07
N PHE A 284 11.75 -34.02 3.84
CA PHE A 284 12.40 -34.88 2.85
C PHE A 284 13.84 -35.22 3.28
N PHE A 285 14.56 -34.26 3.87
CA PHE A 285 15.90 -34.51 4.42
C PHE A 285 15.85 -35.50 5.58
N ILE A 286 14.92 -35.31 6.51
CA ILE A 286 14.74 -36.22 7.66
C ILE A 286 14.45 -37.65 7.17
N LYS A 287 13.52 -37.82 6.21
CA LYS A 287 13.20 -39.13 5.60
C LYS A 287 14.41 -39.76 4.91
N SER A 288 15.28 -38.94 4.33
CA SER A 288 16.53 -39.37 3.67
C SER A 288 17.67 -39.57 4.66
N LYS A 289 17.38 -39.56 5.97
CA LYS A 289 18.35 -39.66 7.08
C LYS A 289 19.42 -38.56 7.04
N ILE A 290 19.07 -37.36 6.60
CA ILE A 290 19.96 -36.20 6.62
C ILE A 290 19.44 -35.23 7.68
N VAL A 291 20.31 -34.82 8.60
CA VAL A 291 19.92 -33.90 9.68
C VAL A 291 19.87 -32.46 9.13
N PRO A 292 18.70 -31.80 9.15
CA PRO A 292 18.60 -30.40 8.79
C PRO A 292 18.98 -29.50 9.97
N LEU A 293 19.82 -28.51 9.72
CA LEU A 293 20.30 -27.54 10.71
C LEU A 293 19.99 -26.12 10.23
N GLU A 294 19.00 -25.49 10.84
CA GLU A 294 18.61 -24.12 10.50
C GLU A 294 19.45 -23.07 11.23
N ILE A 295 20.12 -22.21 10.47
CA ILE A 295 20.97 -21.13 11.00
C ILE A 295 20.54 -19.80 10.40
N MET A 296 19.86 -18.99 11.21
CA MET A 296 19.51 -17.62 10.85
C MET A 296 20.59 -16.65 11.34
N LEU A 297 21.18 -15.86 10.47
CA LEU A 297 22.19 -14.86 10.83
C LEU A 297 21.69 -13.45 10.52
N ASP A 298 21.92 -12.52 11.43
CA ASP A 298 21.70 -11.10 11.15
C ASP A 298 22.99 -10.50 10.59
N ALA A 299 22.86 -9.53 9.66
CA ALA A 299 24.04 -8.81 9.21
C ALA A 299 24.63 -8.01 10.39
N SER A 300 25.79 -8.44 10.88
CA SER A 300 26.58 -7.70 11.88
C SER A 300 27.55 -6.74 11.20
N GLN A 301 28.23 -5.90 11.99
CA GLN A 301 29.12 -4.87 11.43
C GLN A 301 30.46 -5.43 10.93
N THR A 302 30.86 -6.64 11.36
CA THR A 302 32.13 -7.27 10.95
C THR A 302 31.97 -8.76 10.63
N ILE A 303 32.84 -9.30 9.78
CA ILE A 303 32.89 -10.73 9.40
C ILE A 303 33.11 -11.63 10.63
N PHE A 304 33.99 -11.22 11.55
CA PHE A 304 34.27 -11.97 12.78
C PHE A 304 33.02 -12.16 13.64
N GLN A 305 32.17 -11.14 13.73
CA GLN A 305 30.89 -11.23 14.46
C GLN A 305 29.91 -12.19 13.79
N ILE A 306 29.83 -12.17 12.45
CA ILE A 306 28.99 -13.11 11.69
C ILE A 306 29.46 -14.55 11.95
N ARG A 307 30.78 -14.76 11.93
CA ARG A 307 31.38 -16.08 12.15
C ARG A 307 31.11 -16.62 13.55
N ASN A 308 31.35 -15.82 14.59
CA ASN A 308 31.08 -16.24 15.96
C ASN A 308 29.58 -16.57 16.16
N LEU A 309 28.69 -15.76 15.58
CA LEU A 309 27.24 -16.03 15.64
C LEU A 309 26.87 -17.32 14.91
N PHE A 310 27.49 -17.60 13.76
CA PHE A 310 27.33 -18.84 13.02
C PHE A 310 27.77 -20.05 13.84
N ASP A 311 29.00 -20.06 14.36
CA ASP A 311 29.56 -21.17 15.12
C ASP A 311 28.69 -21.46 16.36
N LYS A 312 28.26 -20.41 17.07
CA LYS A 312 27.35 -20.54 18.23
C LYS A 312 25.98 -21.12 17.84
N LYS A 313 25.37 -20.66 16.74
CA LYS A 313 24.06 -21.14 16.30
C LYS A 313 24.13 -22.57 15.79
N LEU A 314 25.20 -22.92 15.08
CA LEU A 314 25.46 -24.29 14.63
C LEU A 314 25.65 -25.24 15.82
N TYR A 315 26.48 -24.86 16.80
CA TYR A 315 26.65 -25.61 18.05
C TYR A 315 25.30 -25.89 18.73
N ASN A 316 24.46 -24.85 18.88
CA ASN A 316 23.16 -25.01 19.51
C ASN A 316 22.20 -25.88 18.70
N ALA A 317 22.21 -25.78 17.38
CA ALA A 317 21.41 -26.62 16.50
C ALA A 317 21.81 -28.10 16.63
N LEU A 318 23.11 -28.40 16.64
CA LEU A 318 23.63 -29.76 16.85
C LEU A 318 23.28 -30.31 18.23
N CYS A 319 23.45 -29.51 19.28
CA CYS A 319 23.06 -29.91 20.64
C CYS A 319 21.57 -30.20 20.73
N ASN A 320 20.72 -29.38 20.12
CA ASN A 320 19.28 -29.60 20.11
C ASN A 320 18.90 -30.85 19.33
N ALA A 321 19.59 -31.14 18.22
CA ALA A 321 19.41 -32.39 17.49
C ALA A 321 19.78 -33.59 18.38
N LEU A 322 20.90 -33.56 19.10
CA LEU A 322 21.28 -34.64 20.03
C LEU A 322 20.24 -34.83 21.15
N ILE A 323 19.67 -33.74 21.68
CA ILE A 323 18.60 -33.83 22.68
C ILE A 323 17.34 -34.45 22.06
N SER A 324 16.90 -33.99 20.88
CA SER A 324 15.66 -34.48 20.29
C SER A 324 15.76 -35.93 19.83
N TRP A 325 16.91 -36.34 19.29
CA TRP A 325 17.08 -37.64 18.66
C TRP A 325 17.68 -38.70 19.58
N ARG A 326 18.52 -38.31 20.54
CA ARG A 326 19.21 -39.23 21.46
C ARG A 326 18.90 -38.98 22.94
N ASN A 327 18.16 -37.93 23.27
CA ASN A 327 17.94 -37.50 24.66
C ASN A 327 19.25 -37.24 25.43
N ILE A 328 20.31 -36.85 24.71
CA ILE A 328 21.62 -36.51 25.27
C ILE A 328 21.78 -35.00 25.21
N ASN A 329 22.12 -34.37 26.35
CA ASN A 329 22.45 -32.94 26.39
C ASN A 329 23.98 -32.74 26.45
N PRO A 330 24.65 -32.54 25.31
CA PRO A 330 26.11 -32.42 25.26
C PRO A 330 26.64 -31.13 25.90
N ARG A 331 25.79 -30.14 26.16
CA ARG A 331 26.17 -28.88 26.81
C ARG A 331 26.71 -29.05 28.23
N SER A 332 26.52 -30.23 28.82
CA SER A 332 27.05 -30.56 30.15
C SER A 332 28.54 -30.92 30.15
N TYR A 333 29.10 -31.32 29.00
CA TYR A 333 30.51 -31.76 28.90
C TYR A 333 31.28 -31.21 27.68
N ILE A 334 30.60 -30.67 26.67
CA ILE A 334 31.21 -29.91 25.56
C ILE A 334 30.88 -28.43 25.81
N LEU A 335 31.82 -27.67 26.38
CA LEU A 335 31.58 -26.30 26.86
C LEU A 335 31.85 -25.22 25.80
N GLY A 336 32.49 -25.57 24.67
CA GLY A 336 32.89 -24.65 23.62
C GLY A 336 32.11 -24.81 22.30
N ASN A 337 32.36 -23.91 21.36
CA ASN A 337 31.89 -23.97 19.97
C ASN A 337 33.06 -23.95 18.98
N SER A 338 34.23 -24.44 19.41
CA SER A 338 35.39 -24.57 18.52
C SER A 338 35.08 -25.54 17.38
N ILE A 339 35.90 -25.55 16.33
CA ILE A 339 35.70 -26.47 15.23
C ILE A 339 35.80 -27.94 15.68
N ASP A 340 36.70 -28.24 16.62
CA ASP A 340 36.85 -29.57 17.21
C ASP A 340 35.59 -29.98 17.99
N ASP A 341 35.01 -29.05 18.77
CA ASP A 341 33.75 -29.28 19.48
C ASP A 341 32.60 -29.59 18.49
N LEU A 342 32.54 -28.84 17.38
CA LEU A 342 31.54 -29.04 16.33
C LEU A 342 31.72 -30.39 15.63
N ILE A 343 32.95 -30.77 15.29
CA ILE A 343 33.30 -32.08 14.70
C ILE A 343 32.88 -33.21 15.65
N GLN A 344 33.16 -33.07 16.94
CA GLN A 344 32.75 -34.04 17.95
C GLN A 344 31.22 -34.19 17.97
N LEU A 345 30.47 -33.09 17.99
CA LEU A 345 29.00 -33.12 17.95
C LEU A 345 28.45 -33.76 16.68
N PHE A 346 29.06 -33.48 15.51
CA PHE A 346 28.69 -34.14 14.26
C PHE A 346 28.92 -35.65 14.33
N ARG A 347 30.08 -36.09 14.84
CA ARG A 347 30.40 -37.52 15.00
C ARG A 347 29.44 -38.21 15.95
N MET A 348 29.11 -37.58 17.08
CA MET A 348 28.12 -38.10 18.02
C MET A 348 26.74 -38.32 17.37
N LEU A 349 26.34 -37.49 16.41
CA LEU A 349 25.10 -37.73 15.65
C LEU A 349 25.24 -38.88 14.63
N LEU A 350 26.46 -39.18 14.15
CA LEU A 350 26.74 -40.23 13.17
C LEU A 350 27.04 -41.62 13.78
N GLU A 351 27.42 -41.71 15.06
CA GLU A 351 27.95 -42.92 15.73
C GLU A 351 27.10 -44.20 15.58
N ASP A 352 25.79 -44.10 15.33
CA ASP A 352 24.89 -45.26 15.18
C ASP A 352 24.44 -45.52 13.72
N SER A 353 25.04 -44.84 12.74
CA SER A 353 24.59 -44.87 11.32
C SER A 353 23.12 -44.47 11.11
N THR A 354 22.51 -43.79 12.09
CA THR A 354 21.14 -43.26 12.01
C THR A 354 21.01 -42.20 10.92
N PHE A 355 22.07 -41.42 10.72
CA PHE A 355 22.12 -40.34 9.75
C PHE A 355 23.23 -40.53 8.72
N ASN A 356 22.92 -40.16 7.48
CA ASN A 356 23.82 -40.21 6.33
C ASN A 356 24.61 -38.91 6.14
N GLY A 357 24.25 -37.84 6.85
CA GLY A 357 24.92 -36.54 6.74
C GLY A 357 24.06 -35.38 7.24
N PHE A 358 24.48 -34.17 6.91
CA PHE A 358 23.91 -32.92 7.41
C PHE A 358 23.61 -31.94 6.27
N VAL A 359 22.57 -31.13 6.43
CA VAL A 359 22.33 -29.95 5.60
C VAL A 359 22.18 -28.72 6.48
N ILE A 360 22.98 -27.69 6.23
CA ILE A 360 22.86 -26.40 6.90
C ILE A 360 22.05 -25.46 6.02
N PHE A 361 20.95 -24.93 6.57
CA PHE A 361 20.18 -23.84 5.95
C PHE A 361 20.63 -22.51 6.53
N LEU A 362 21.24 -21.67 5.71
CA LEU A 362 21.75 -20.35 6.10
C LEU A 362 20.83 -19.25 5.57
N ASP A 363 20.20 -18.51 6.49
CA ASP A 363 19.26 -17.43 6.15
C ASP A 363 19.60 -16.12 6.89
N GLY A 364 19.01 -15.00 6.49
CA GLY A 364 19.04 -13.71 7.18
C GLY A 364 20.14 -12.73 6.74
N LEU A 365 21.28 -13.21 6.24
CA LEU A 365 22.39 -12.35 5.79
C LEU A 365 22.00 -11.39 4.66
N HIS A 366 21.05 -11.77 3.82
CA HIS A 366 20.63 -11.01 2.64
C HIS A 366 19.61 -9.90 2.93
N LYS A 367 19.24 -9.65 4.19
CA LYS A 367 18.21 -8.67 4.56
C LYS A 367 18.69 -7.21 4.59
N TYR A 368 20.00 -6.97 4.47
CA TYR A 368 20.61 -5.63 4.55
C TYR A 368 21.51 -5.38 3.32
N ASP A 369 21.04 -4.51 2.41
CA ASP A 369 21.73 -4.24 1.14
C ASP A 369 23.12 -3.59 1.33
N ASP A 370 23.32 -2.83 2.40
CA ASP A 370 24.60 -2.15 2.67
C ASP A 370 25.74 -3.12 3.06
N ASN A 371 25.43 -4.38 3.35
CA ASN A 371 26.37 -5.37 3.88
C ASN A 371 26.69 -6.52 2.91
N ILE A 372 26.42 -6.37 1.62
CA ILE A 372 26.62 -7.43 0.60
C ILE A 372 28.05 -7.98 0.65
N LYS A 373 29.06 -7.10 0.65
CA LYS A 373 30.47 -7.50 0.68
C LYS A 373 30.83 -8.29 1.94
N LEU A 374 30.41 -7.81 3.11
CA LEU A 374 30.63 -8.50 4.39
C LEU A 374 29.99 -9.89 4.41
N ALA A 375 28.77 -10.02 3.86
CA ALA A 375 28.09 -11.31 3.78
C ALA A 375 28.83 -12.29 2.85
N LEU A 376 29.28 -11.83 1.68
CA LEU A 376 30.02 -12.67 0.72
C LEU A 376 31.41 -13.04 1.23
N ASP A 377 32.14 -12.11 1.88
CA ASP A 377 33.43 -12.39 2.51
C ASP A 377 33.29 -13.42 3.65
N PHE A 378 32.20 -13.37 4.42
CA PHE A 378 31.88 -14.41 5.40
C PHE A 378 31.64 -15.78 4.73
N LEU A 379 30.84 -15.83 3.65
CA LEU A 379 30.61 -17.08 2.91
C LEU A 379 31.92 -17.64 2.35
N LYS A 380 32.81 -16.77 1.87
CA LYS A 380 34.16 -17.17 1.43
C LYS A 380 34.95 -17.79 2.58
N GLY A 381 34.93 -17.18 3.76
CA GLY A 381 35.57 -17.72 4.96
C GLY A 381 34.96 -19.04 5.46
N LEU A 382 33.70 -19.35 5.14
CA LEU A 382 33.09 -20.64 5.45
C LEU A 382 33.68 -21.79 4.63
N GLN A 383 34.34 -21.53 3.50
CA GLN A 383 34.92 -22.60 2.68
C GLN A 383 35.92 -23.45 3.47
N ASN A 384 36.83 -22.81 4.22
CA ASN A 384 37.81 -23.51 5.05
C ASN A 384 37.13 -24.39 6.12
N PHE A 385 36.03 -23.91 6.71
CA PHE A 385 35.23 -24.68 7.65
C PHE A 385 34.67 -25.95 7.01
N PHE A 386 34.09 -25.84 5.81
CA PHE A 386 33.54 -27.01 5.12
C PHE A 386 34.62 -28.01 4.72
N GLU A 387 35.76 -27.55 4.23
CA GLU A 387 36.87 -28.42 3.88
C GLU A 387 37.36 -29.23 5.08
N GLU A 388 37.41 -28.60 6.26
CA GLU A 388 37.80 -29.26 7.51
C GLU A 388 36.78 -30.31 7.96
N ILE A 389 35.47 -30.00 7.93
CA ILE A 389 34.42 -30.99 8.22
C ILE A 389 34.46 -32.17 7.23
N LEU A 390 34.70 -31.90 5.94
CA LEU A 390 34.76 -32.95 4.91
C LEU A 390 36.00 -33.85 5.05
N ARG A 391 37.14 -33.33 5.52
CA ARG A 391 38.35 -34.14 5.82
C ARG A 391 38.09 -35.18 6.89
N GLU A 392 37.18 -34.90 7.80
CA GLU A 392 36.72 -35.82 8.83
C GLU A 392 35.68 -36.85 8.34
N ASN A 393 35.50 -36.97 7.01
CA ASN A 393 34.50 -37.82 6.36
C ASN A 393 33.05 -37.52 6.77
N ILE A 394 32.77 -36.32 7.26
CA ILE A 394 31.41 -35.89 7.62
C ILE A 394 30.74 -35.33 6.37
N LYS A 395 29.72 -36.04 5.86
CA LYS A 395 28.90 -35.61 4.73
C LYS A 395 28.05 -34.39 5.10
N ILE A 396 28.34 -33.24 4.50
CA ILE A 396 27.65 -31.98 4.80
C ILE A 396 27.34 -31.17 3.53
N SER A 397 26.20 -30.46 3.52
CA SER A 397 25.79 -29.54 2.46
C SER A 397 25.36 -28.18 3.04
N LEU A 398 25.50 -27.11 2.25
CA LEU A 398 25.08 -25.76 2.65
C LEU A 398 24.06 -25.19 1.65
N PHE A 399 22.91 -24.76 2.15
CA PHE A 399 21.83 -24.11 1.40
C PHE A 399 21.73 -22.66 1.90
N ILE A 400 21.99 -21.70 1.03
CA ILE A 400 22.15 -20.28 1.39
C ILE A 400 21.01 -19.48 0.78
N ALA A 401 20.27 -18.69 1.57
CA ALA A 401 19.33 -17.71 1.05
C ALA A 401 20.03 -16.37 0.77
N GLY A 402 19.99 -15.92 -0.48
CA GLY A 402 20.64 -14.70 -0.98
C GLY A 402 19.70 -13.67 -1.58
N SER A 403 20.21 -12.45 -1.75
CA SER A 403 19.57 -11.36 -2.48
C SER A 403 19.96 -11.42 -3.97
N LYS A 404 19.08 -10.97 -4.86
CA LYS A 404 19.36 -10.81 -6.29
C LYS A 404 20.57 -9.90 -6.54
N LEU A 405 20.81 -8.93 -5.64
CA LEU A 405 21.97 -8.03 -5.71
C LEU A 405 23.32 -8.75 -5.56
N TRP A 406 23.36 -9.86 -4.81
CA TRP A 406 24.60 -10.64 -4.63
C TRP A 406 25.11 -11.21 -5.94
N ILE A 407 24.23 -11.49 -6.90
CA ILE A 407 24.60 -12.08 -8.19
C ILE A 407 25.45 -11.13 -9.02
N LYS A 408 25.23 -9.82 -8.90
CA LYS A 408 26.07 -8.82 -9.58
C LYS A 408 27.49 -8.88 -9.02
N GLU A 409 27.63 -8.77 -7.70
CA GLU A 409 28.93 -8.83 -7.01
C GLU A 409 29.67 -10.16 -7.25
N LEU A 410 28.94 -11.30 -7.21
CA LEU A 410 29.48 -12.64 -7.49
C LEU A 410 29.90 -12.85 -8.95
N ARG A 411 29.46 -12.01 -9.89
CA ARG A 411 29.89 -12.04 -11.30
C ARG A 411 31.07 -11.11 -11.54
N GLU A 412 31.09 -9.97 -10.86
CA GLU A 412 32.11 -8.93 -11.03
C GLU A 412 33.41 -9.28 -10.28
N ASN A 413 33.34 -10.13 -9.25
CA ASN A 413 34.50 -10.50 -8.44
C ASN A 413 34.77 -12.01 -8.48
N SER A 414 35.82 -12.41 -9.21
CA SER A 414 36.25 -13.80 -9.36
C SER A 414 36.67 -14.46 -8.04
N ALA A 415 37.00 -13.68 -7.02
CA ALA A 415 37.42 -14.20 -5.72
C ALA A 415 36.32 -14.99 -4.97
N TYR A 416 35.07 -14.93 -5.44
CA TYR A 416 33.94 -15.68 -4.88
C TYR A 416 33.48 -16.86 -5.75
N GLU A 417 34.11 -17.08 -6.92
CA GLU A 417 33.67 -18.09 -7.88
C GLU A 417 33.76 -19.52 -7.31
N GLY A 418 34.78 -19.79 -6.46
CA GLY A 418 34.95 -21.06 -5.77
C GLY A 418 34.06 -21.27 -4.53
N THR A 419 33.41 -20.21 -4.03
CA THR A 419 32.65 -20.25 -2.76
C THR A 419 31.25 -20.87 -2.94
N ILE A 420 30.66 -20.74 -4.12
CA ILE A 420 29.26 -21.14 -4.38
C ILE A 420 29.23 -22.08 -5.58
N PHE A 421 28.93 -23.36 -5.33
CA PHE A 421 28.88 -24.39 -6.37
C PHE A 421 27.72 -24.16 -7.35
N LYS A 422 26.53 -23.80 -6.86
CA LYS A 422 25.35 -23.59 -7.71
C LYS A 422 24.53 -22.38 -7.26
N LYS A 423 24.09 -21.59 -8.24
CA LYS A 423 23.26 -20.39 -8.05
C LYS A 423 21.88 -20.69 -8.63
N GLU A 424 20.85 -20.71 -7.80
CA GLU A 424 19.47 -21.07 -8.16
C GLU A 424 18.55 -19.84 -8.00
N PRO A 425 17.97 -19.32 -9.09
CA PRO A 425 17.06 -18.18 -9.03
C PRO A 425 15.70 -18.56 -8.46
N PHE A 426 15.10 -17.61 -7.74
CA PHE A 426 13.68 -17.52 -7.47
C PHE A 426 13.08 -16.40 -8.30
N ASP A 427 12.15 -16.75 -9.17
CA ASP A 427 11.43 -15.79 -9.99
C ASP A 427 10.37 -15.04 -9.17
N SER A 428 9.91 -13.90 -9.71
CA SER A 428 8.80 -13.14 -9.14
C SER A 428 7.48 -13.91 -9.28
N ILE A 429 6.53 -13.61 -8.39
CA ILE A 429 5.22 -14.28 -8.42
C ILE A 429 4.40 -13.73 -9.57
N GLY A 430 3.80 -14.60 -10.39
CA GLY A 430 2.81 -14.25 -11.39
C GLY A 430 1.38 -14.40 -10.87
N ALA A 431 0.40 -13.99 -11.67
CA ALA A 431 -1.01 -14.07 -11.29
C ALA A 431 -1.52 -15.52 -11.16
N GLY A 432 -0.93 -16.46 -11.92
CA GLY A 432 -1.21 -17.89 -11.79
C GLY A 432 -0.78 -18.41 -10.44
N GLU A 433 0.49 -18.18 -10.09
CA GLU A 433 1.07 -18.62 -8.83
C GLU A 433 0.40 -17.95 -7.62
N ALA A 434 0.05 -16.67 -7.74
CA ALA A 434 -0.70 -15.95 -6.71
C ALA A 434 -2.12 -16.51 -6.53
N PHE A 435 -2.81 -16.83 -7.62
CA PHE A 435 -4.15 -17.43 -7.55
C PHE A 435 -4.10 -18.83 -6.94
N ASP A 436 -3.13 -19.65 -7.37
CA ASP A 436 -2.90 -20.98 -6.83
C ASP A 436 -2.55 -20.94 -5.34
N LEU A 437 -1.68 -20.00 -4.91
CA LEU A 437 -1.32 -19.81 -3.51
C LEU A 437 -2.54 -19.62 -2.61
N ILE A 438 -3.42 -18.70 -3.01
CA ILE A 438 -4.62 -18.36 -2.24
C ILE A 438 -5.61 -19.53 -2.25
N THR A 439 -5.89 -20.08 -3.43
CA THR A 439 -6.85 -21.16 -3.61
C THR A 439 -6.45 -22.38 -2.78
N LYS A 440 -5.19 -22.81 -2.91
CA LYS A 440 -4.63 -23.94 -2.18
C LYS A 440 -4.67 -23.75 -0.66
N ARG A 441 -4.27 -22.56 -0.18
CA ARG A 441 -4.28 -22.28 1.26
C ARG A 441 -5.69 -22.28 1.83
N LEU A 442 -6.66 -21.74 1.11
CA LEU A 442 -8.04 -21.68 1.59
C LEU A 442 -8.72 -23.04 1.54
N GLU A 443 -8.50 -23.82 0.48
CA GLU A 443 -8.97 -25.20 0.37
C GLU A 443 -8.35 -26.08 1.47
N ALA A 444 -7.05 -25.94 1.76
CA ALA A 444 -6.37 -26.72 2.79
C ALA A 444 -6.88 -26.45 4.22
N PHE A 445 -7.53 -25.31 4.45
CA PHE A 445 -8.03 -24.88 5.76
C PHE A 445 -9.56 -24.91 5.85
N SER A 446 -10.25 -25.41 4.82
CA SER A 446 -11.70 -25.55 4.82
C SER A 446 -12.13 -26.83 5.56
N GLU A 447 -13.24 -26.75 6.29
CA GLU A 447 -13.91 -27.92 6.89
C GLU A 447 -14.53 -28.85 5.83
N ASP A 448 -14.88 -28.30 4.66
CA ASP A 448 -15.57 -29.02 3.59
C ASP A 448 -14.63 -29.22 2.39
N ASN A 449 -14.28 -30.48 2.10
CA ASN A 449 -13.46 -30.85 0.95
C ASN A 449 -14.11 -30.51 -0.41
N THR A 450 -15.39 -30.10 -0.44
CA THR A 450 -16.10 -29.62 -1.63
C THR A 450 -16.17 -28.09 -1.74
N PHE A 451 -15.64 -27.36 -0.75
CA PHE A 451 -15.58 -25.91 -0.76
C PHE A 451 -14.70 -25.39 -1.90
N SER A 452 -15.33 -24.91 -2.98
CA SER A 452 -14.60 -24.28 -4.08
C SER A 452 -14.46 -22.78 -3.85
N PHE A 453 -13.24 -22.35 -3.54
CA PHE A 453 -12.92 -20.94 -3.38
C PHE A 453 -13.11 -20.10 -4.66
N LYS A 454 -13.17 -20.77 -5.82
CA LYS A 454 -13.47 -20.15 -7.13
C LYS A 454 -14.82 -19.43 -7.16
N LYS A 455 -15.71 -19.69 -6.20
CA LYS A 455 -16.97 -18.96 -6.03
C LYS A 455 -16.79 -17.56 -5.46
N TYR A 456 -15.69 -17.28 -4.74
CA TYR A 456 -15.51 -16.05 -3.97
C TYR A 456 -14.44 -15.13 -4.55
N ILE A 457 -13.34 -15.67 -5.09
CA ILE A 457 -12.27 -14.87 -5.71
C ILE A 457 -11.91 -15.46 -7.06
N SER A 458 -11.97 -14.63 -8.10
CA SER A 458 -11.60 -15.03 -9.45
C SER A 458 -10.11 -14.81 -9.75
N TYR A 459 -9.60 -15.48 -10.79
CA TYR A 459 -8.25 -15.21 -11.31
C TYR A 459 -8.07 -13.74 -11.70
N ASP A 460 -9.10 -13.11 -12.26
CA ASP A 460 -9.07 -11.70 -12.65
C ASP A 460 -8.96 -10.78 -11.42
N ASP A 461 -9.56 -11.15 -10.28
CA ASP A 461 -9.46 -10.40 -9.02
C ASP A 461 -8.03 -10.43 -8.45
N ILE A 462 -7.36 -11.58 -8.53
CA ILE A 462 -5.95 -11.73 -8.13
C ILE A 462 -5.03 -10.96 -9.08
N LYS A 463 -5.24 -11.10 -10.40
CA LYS A 463 -4.52 -10.35 -11.41
C LYS A 463 -4.70 -8.85 -11.22
N HIS A 464 -5.89 -8.42 -10.81
CA HIS A 464 -6.18 -7.03 -10.52
C HIS A 464 -5.44 -6.53 -9.28
N LEU A 465 -5.49 -7.29 -8.18
CA LEU A 465 -4.74 -7.00 -6.96
C LEU A 465 -3.24 -6.88 -7.25
N MET A 466 -2.68 -7.78 -8.04
CA MET A 466 -1.28 -7.67 -8.47
C MET A 466 -0.99 -6.39 -9.25
N ASN A 467 -1.86 -5.97 -10.18
CA ASN A 467 -1.67 -4.70 -10.89
C ASN A 467 -1.70 -3.49 -9.94
N ILE A 468 -2.53 -3.53 -8.89
CA ILE A 468 -2.58 -2.47 -7.86
C ILE A 468 -1.27 -2.46 -7.09
N ILE A 469 -0.83 -3.61 -6.57
CA ILE A 469 0.44 -3.74 -5.83
C ILE A 469 1.61 -3.24 -6.70
N GLN A 470 1.64 -3.60 -7.99
CA GLN A 470 2.70 -3.17 -8.92
C GLN A 470 2.73 -1.65 -9.16
N ARG A 471 1.58 -0.96 -9.04
CA ARG A 471 1.52 0.51 -9.13
C ARG A 471 1.91 1.17 -7.82
N SER A 472 1.49 0.61 -6.69
CA SER A 472 1.79 1.14 -5.36
C SER A 472 3.25 0.94 -4.95
N TYR A 473 3.89 -0.13 -5.42
CA TYR A 473 5.28 -0.44 -5.11
C TYR A 473 6.07 -0.60 -6.42
N PRO A 474 7.06 0.26 -6.71
CA PRO A 474 7.90 0.16 -7.92
C PRO A 474 8.95 -0.97 -7.83
N ARG A 475 8.57 -2.13 -7.28
CA ARG A 475 9.42 -3.31 -7.08
C ARG A 475 8.71 -4.57 -7.58
N GLU A 476 9.46 -5.65 -7.80
CA GLU A 476 8.88 -6.95 -8.16
C GLU A 476 7.96 -7.46 -7.04
N ILE A 477 6.79 -8.00 -7.41
CA ILE A 477 5.84 -8.56 -6.45
C ILE A 477 6.38 -9.91 -5.96
N THR A 478 6.32 -10.12 -4.64
CA THR A 478 6.72 -11.38 -4.00
C THR A 478 5.53 -12.05 -3.32
N PHE A 479 5.66 -13.35 -3.00
CA PHE A 479 4.64 -14.09 -2.25
C PHE A 479 4.27 -13.38 -0.95
N ARG A 480 5.27 -12.89 -0.22
CA ARG A 480 5.06 -12.17 1.03
C ARG A 480 4.25 -10.89 0.85
N THR A 481 4.70 -10.01 -0.04
CA THR A 481 4.01 -8.72 -0.31
C THR A 481 2.58 -8.98 -0.76
N PHE A 482 2.36 -10.00 -1.58
CA PHE A 482 1.05 -10.39 -2.04
C PHE A 482 0.14 -10.91 -0.90
N ILE A 483 0.64 -11.83 -0.07
CA ILE A 483 -0.10 -12.36 1.09
C ILE A 483 -0.47 -11.23 2.06
N GLU A 484 0.47 -10.35 2.40
CA GLU A 484 0.23 -9.23 3.33
C GLU A 484 -0.87 -8.29 2.80
N GLU A 485 -0.79 -7.90 1.52
CA GLU A 485 -1.81 -7.05 0.88
C GLU A 485 -3.17 -7.75 0.75
N PHE A 486 -3.18 -9.04 0.44
CA PHE A 486 -4.40 -9.83 0.34
C PHE A 486 -5.08 -9.99 1.71
N ALA A 487 -4.33 -10.40 2.73
CA ALA A 487 -4.84 -10.63 4.08
C ALA A 487 -5.40 -9.34 4.70
N ASN A 488 -4.66 -8.23 4.59
CA ASN A 488 -5.12 -6.92 5.10
C ASN A 488 -6.44 -6.48 4.46
N ARG A 489 -6.62 -6.70 3.16
CA ARG A 489 -7.83 -6.29 2.44
C ARG A 489 -9.04 -7.17 2.74
N ILE A 490 -8.83 -8.44 3.10
CA ILE A 490 -9.91 -9.34 3.49
C ILE A 490 -10.28 -9.15 4.96
N SER A 491 -9.31 -8.91 5.85
CA SER A 491 -9.58 -8.68 7.28
C SER A 491 -10.45 -7.44 7.53
N ASP A 492 -10.32 -6.43 6.67
CA ASP A 492 -11.05 -5.16 6.79
C ASP A 492 -12.50 -5.21 6.25
N ASN A 493 -12.87 -6.28 5.52
CA ASN A 493 -14.21 -6.39 4.96
C ASN A 493 -15.20 -6.90 6.01
N LYS A 494 -16.31 -6.16 6.23
CA LYS A 494 -17.29 -6.48 7.30
C LYS A 494 -18.43 -7.38 6.82
N ASP A 495 -18.78 -7.34 5.53
CA ASP A 495 -19.85 -8.12 4.90
C ASP A 495 -19.25 -9.12 3.89
N PHE A 496 -19.36 -10.41 4.19
CA PHE A 496 -18.76 -11.51 3.42
C PHE A 496 -19.74 -12.11 2.39
N GLY A 497 -20.82 -11.40 2.04
CA GLY A 497 -21.84 -11.89 1.09
C GLY A 497 -21.28 -12.28 -0.28
N LEU A 498 -20.21 -11.61 -0.69
CA LEU A 498 -19.22 -12.03 -1.69
C LEU A 498 -17.89 -11.44 -1.20
N ILE A 499 -16.78 -12.19 -1.20
CA ILE A 499 -15.45 -11.61 -0.91
C ILE A 499 -15.04 -10.71 -2.09
N SER A 500 -15.68 -9.56 -2.25
CA SER A 500 -15.08 -8.48 -3.03
C SER A 500 -13.96 -7.92 -2.15
N ILE A 501 -12.71 -8.23 -2.47
CA ILE A 501 -11.56 -7.48 -1.95
C ILE A 501 -11.94 -5.99 -2.08
N ASP A 502 -11.96 -5.21 -0.99
CA ASP A 502 -12.33 -3.79 -1.08
C ASP A 502 -11.23 -3.07 -1.87
N TYR A 503 -11.45 -2.88 -3.17
CA TYR A 503 -10.52 -2.20 -4.05
C TYR A 503 -10.74 -0.71 -3.91
N LYS A 504 -10.24 -0.13 -2.83
CA LYS A 504 -9.97 1.30 -2.84
C LYS A 504 -8.87 1.60 -3.86
N LEU A 505 -9.25 1.88 -5.09
CA LEU A 505 -8.44 2.62 -6.05
C LEU A 505 -7.88 3.87 -5.36
N ASP A 506 -6.61 4.14 -5.58
CA ASP A 506 -5.97 5.38 -5.16
C ASP A 506 -6.59 6.59 -5.87
N GLN A 507 -6.31 7.80 -5.34
CA GLN A 507 -6.82 9.02 -5.94
C GLN A 507 -6.36 9.18 -7.41
N GLU A 508 -5.15 8.74 -7.73
CA GLU A 508 -4.57 8.83 -9.08
C GLU A 508 -5.30 7.95 -10.11
N SER A 509 -5.80 6.77 -9.71
CA SER A 509 -6.54 5.86 -10.59
C SER A 509 -8.02 6.21 -10.69
N ILE A 510 -8.64 6.73 -9.62
CA ILE A 510 -10.07 7.06 -9.62
C ILE A 510 -10.35 8.41 -10.30
N GLU A 511 -9.46 9.40 -10.19
CA GLU A 511 -9.67 10.74 -10.78
C GLU A 511 -9.90 10.68 -12.31
N PRO A 512 -9.11 9.94 -13.11
CA PRO A 512 -9.36 9.79 -14.54
C PRO A 512 -10.72 9.16 -14.86
N ILE A 513 -11.19 8.22 -14.05
CA ILE A 513 -12.50 7.57 -14.21
C ILE A 513 -13.62 8.58 -13.94
N ILE A 514 -13.47 9.39 -12.89
CA ILE A 514 -14.42 10.45 -12.53
C ILE A 514 -14.43 11.55 -13.59
N LEU A 515 -13.26 12.00 -14.06
CA LEU A 515 -13.13 12.95 -15.16
C LEU A 515 -13.79 12.40 -16.43
N PHE A 516 -13.59 11.11 -16.73
CA PHE A 516 -14.25 10.47 -17.86
C PHE A 516 -15.77 10.43 -17.70
N LEU A 517 -16.27 10.09 -16.51
CA LEU A 517 -17.71 10.15 -16.21
C LEU A 517 -18.26 11.56 -16.41
N ARG A 518 -17.54 12.60 -15.98
CA ARG A 518 -17.92 14.02 -16.17
C ARG A 518 -18.04 14.41 -17.65
N THR A 519 -17.30 13.76 -18.56
CA THR A 519 -17.48 13.98 -20.01
C THR A 519 -18.81 13.42 -20.52
N LYS A 520 -19.38 12.41 -19.85
CA LYS A 520 -20.68 11.80 -20.16
C LYS A 520 -21.79 12.48 -19.35
N LYS A 521 -22.09 13.75 -19.67
CA LYS A 521 -22.99 14.63 -18.91
C LYS A 521 -24.29 13.97 -18.44
N ASP A 522 -24.97 13.22 -19.32
CA ASP A 522 -26.24 12.57 -18.98
C ASP A 522 -26.09 11.51 -17.89
N LEU A 523 -25.07 10.64 -18.02
CA LEU A 523 -24.80 9.60 -17.02
C LEU A 523 -24.31 10.20 -15.70
N PHE A 524 -23.49 11.24 -15.78
CA PHE A 524 -23.03 11.99 -14.61
C PHE A 524 -24.19 12.63 -13.84
N ASN A 525 -25.15 13.23 -14.55
CA ASN A 525 -26.35 13.81 -13.96
C ASN A 525 -27.23 12.75 -13.30
N LYS A 526 -27.37 11.56 -13.89
CA LYS A 526 -28.09 10.42 -13.28
C LYS A 526 -27.50 10.04 -11.92
N PHE A 527 -26.18 9.88 -11.83
CA PHE A 527 -25.49 9.59 -10.56
C PHE A 527 -25.58 10.75 -9.55
N SER A 528 -25.48 11.99 -10.03
CA SER A 528 -25.55 13.19 -9.18
C SER A 528 -26.94 13.37 -8.58
N ASN A 529 -28.00 13.16 -9.36
CA ASN A 529 -29.39 13.25 -8.92
C ASN A 529 -29.73 12.11 -7.94
N LEU A 530 -29.30 10.88 -8.25
CA LEU A 530 -29.43 9.73 -7.34
C LEU A 530 -28.88 10.06 -5.95
N ARG A 531 -27.66 10.63 -5.90
CA ARG A 531 -27.02 11.01 -4.64
C ARG A 531 -27.72 12.18 -3.96
N LYS A 532 -28.11 13.21 -4.70
CA LYS A 532 -28.76 14.41 -4.15
C LYS A 532 -30.07 14.04 -3.45
N ASP A 533 -30.85 13.16 -4.04
CA ASP A 533 -32.18 12.79 -3.55
C ASP A 533 -32.12 11.77 -2.40
N LEU A 534 -31.08 10.92 -2.36
CA LEU A 534 -30.92 9.87 -1.33
C LEU A 534 -30.02 10.27 -0.14
N GLY A 535 -29.29 11.38 -0.25
CA GLY A 535 -28.30 11.78 0.76
C GLY A 535 -26.98 10.99 0.68
N CYS A 536 -26.08 11.22 1.65
CA CYS A 536 -24.77 10.57 1.72
C CYS A 536 -24.77 9.34 2.65
N ASP A 537 -25.89 8.61 2.77
CA ASP A 537 -25.91 7.37 3.57
C ASP A 537 -25.01 6.33 2.92
N LYS A 538 -23.91 6.04 3.61
CA LYS A 538 -22.85 5.17 3.11
C LYS A 538 -23.31 3.73 2.94
N ILE A 539 -24.15 3.23 3.84
CA ILE A 539 -24.64 1.85 3.82
C ILE A 539 -25.56 1.68 2.62
N PHE A 540 -26.46 2.63 2.39
CA PHE A 540 -27.42 2.56 1.29
C PHE A 540 -26.74 2.64 -0.09
N LEU A 541 -25.82 3.59 -0.27
CA LEU A 541 -25.05 3.73 -1.51
C LEU A 541 -24.19 2.50 -1.83
N ASN A 542 -23.68 1.81 -0.81
CA ASN A 542 -22.97 0.53 -0.98
C ASN A 542 -23.90 -0.54 -1.56
N ASN A 543 -25.13 -0.69 -1.04
CA ASN A 543 -26.07 -1.68 -1.56
C ASN A 543 -26.50 -1.36 -3.00
N ILE A 544 -26.65 -0.07 -3.35
CA ILE A 544 -26.89 0.36 -4.75
C ILE A 544 -25.74 -0.08 -5.67
N ALA A 545 -24.51 0.19 -5.26
CA ALA A 545 -23.32 -0.22 -6.00
C ALA A 545 -23.26 -1.74 -6.18
N GLU A 546 -23.55 -2.49 -5.12
CA GLU A 546 -23.57 -3.96 -5.13
C GLU A 546 -24.57 -4.49 -6.17
N ILE A 547 -25.82 -3.99 -6.17
CA ILE A 547 -26.82 -4.38 -7.17
C ILE A 547 -26.38 -4.05 -8.60
N LEU A 548 -25.79 -2.88 -8.83
CA LEU A 548 -25.25 -2.53 -10.15
C LEU A 548 -24.14 -3.50 -10.60
N CYS A 549 -23.30 -3.95 -9.68
CA CYS A 549 -22.26 -4.95 -9.97
C CYS A 549 -22.87 -6.31 -10.30
N VAL A 550 -23.83 -6.79 -9.51
CA VAL A 550 -24.50 -8.08 -9.76
C VAL A 550 -25.21 -8.07 -11.11
N ILE A 551 -25.87 -6.97 -11.48
CA ILE A 551 -26.51 -6.83 -12.80
C ILE A 551 -25.46 -6.85 -13.92
N GLN A 552 -24.30 -6.21 -13.73
CA GLN A 552 -23.22 -6.25 -14.72
C GLN A 552 -22.71 -7.67 -14.94
N GLU A 553 -22.43 -8.40 -13.86
CA GLU A 553 -21.85 -9.75 -13.88
C GLU A 553 -22.83 -10.77 -14.47
N LYS A 554 -24.10 -10.74 -14.04
CA LYS A 554 -25.15 -11.63 -14.58
C LYS A 554 -25.67 -11.19 -15.96
N ASN A 555 -25.22 -10.04 -16.48
CA ASN A 555 -25.79 -9.28 -17.60
C ASN A 555 -27.24 -8.81 -17.43
N THR A 556 -28.12 -9.66 -16.88
CA THR A 556 -29.52 -9.39 -16.61
C THR A 556 -30.00 -10.19 -15.39
N ILE A 557 -30.91 -9.63 -14.59
CA ILE A 557 -31.54 -10.29 -13.43
C ILE A 557 -33.03 -10.47 -13.69
N ASN A 558 -33.57 -11.66 -13.46
CA ASN A 558 -35.01 -11.96 -13.58
C ASN A 558 -35.74 -11.49 -12.30
N GLU A 559 -36.99 -11.04 -12.39
CA GLU A 559 -37.81 -10.72 -11.21
C GLU A 559 -38.09 -11.92 -10.29
N GLU A 560 -37.97 -13.14 -10.81
CA GLU A 560 -38.03 -14.39 -10.03
C GLU A 560 -36.71 -14.70 -9.30
N ASP A 561 -35.62 -13.96 -9.54
CA ASP A 561 -34.33 -14.15 -8.87
C ASP A 561 -34.40 -13.61 -7.43
N LYS A 562 -33.94 -14.39 -6.45
CA LYS A 562 -33.83 -13.96 -5.05
C LYS A 562 -33.10 -12.62 -4.88
N THR A 563 -32.12 -12.32 -5.74
CA THR A 563 -31.44 -11.01 -5.75
C THR A 563 -32.43 -9.87 -5.99
N PHE A 564 -33.40 -10.05 -6.88
CA PHE A 564 -34.44 -9.05 -7.13
C PHE A 564 -35.44 -8.97 -5.97
N GLU A 565 -35.95 -10.11 -5.51
CA GLU A 565 -36.95 -10.17 -4.44
C GLU A 565 -36.47 -9.48 -3.15
N ASN A 566 -35.21 -9.74 -2.76
CA ASN A 566 -34.63 -9.17 -1.54
C ASN A 566 -34.26 -7.68 -1.65
N ASN A 567 -34.27 -7.11 -2.86
CA ASN A 567 -33.75 -5.76 -3.11
C ASN A 567 -34.69 -4.91 -4.00
N ILE A 568 -35.99 -5.21 -3.99
CA ILE A 568 -36.96 -4.60 -4.90
C ILE A 568 -36.94 -3.06 -4.84
N GLU A 569 -36.72 -2.49 -3.64
CA GLU A 569 -36.62 -1.05 -3.41
C GLU A 569 -35.41 -0.44 -4.15
N LEU A 570 -34.27 -1.14 -4.19
CA LEU A 570 -33.07 -0.69 -4.89
C LEU A 570 -33.27 -0.72 -6.41
N PHE A 571 -33.95 -1.75 -6.94
CA PHE A 571 -34.30 -1.81 -8.36
C PHE A 571 -35.27 -0.68 -8.76
N LYS A 572 -36.28 -0.37 -7.92
CA LYS A 572 -37.17 0.78 -8.14
C LYS A 572 -36.39 2.08 -8.29
N ILE A 573 -35.45 2.33 -7.38
CA ILE A 573 -34.60 3.53 -7.38
C ILE A 573 -33.70 3.56 -8.62
N LEU A 574 -32.96 2.49 -8.89
CA LEU A 574 -32.05 2.43 -10.04
C LEU A 574 -32.80 2.62 -11.38
N ASN A 575 -34.03 2.12 -11.48
CA ASN A 575 -34.90 2.33 -12.64
C ASN A 575 -35.33 3.80 -12.76
N LYS A 576 -35.75 4.42 -11.66
CA LYS A 576 -36.14 5.84 -11.62
C LYS A 576 -35.05 6.79 -12.16
N TYR A 577 -33.77 6.51 -11.85
CA TYR A 577 -32.63 7.28 -12.37
C TYR A 577 -32.09 6.78 -13.72
N ASN A 578 -32.78 5.85 -14.40
CA ASN A 578 -32.37 5.29 -15.69
C ASN A 578 -30.94 4.71 -15.70
N LEU A 579 -30.51 4.13 -14.57
CA LEU A 579 -29.24 3.41 -14.44
C LEU A 579 -29.40 1.94 -14.83
N ILE A 580 -30.59 1.38 -14.67
CA ILE A 580 -31.01 0.07 -15.17
C ILE A 580 -32.21 0.22 -16.11
N VAL A 581 -32.48 -0.81 -16.91
CA VAL A 581 -33.59 -0.87 -17.85
C VAL A 581 -34.27 -2.23 -17.78
N ARG A 582 -35.60 -2.21 -17.87
CA ARG A 582 -36.47 -3.40 -17.94
C ARG A 582 -36.61 -3.87 -19.37
N ASN A 583 -36.48 -5.18 -19.60
CA ASN A 583 -36.82 -5.83 -20.86
C ASN A 583 -37.76 -7.01 -20.60
N LYS A 584 -38.69 -7.27 -21.53
CA LYS A 584 -39.61 -8.42 -21.47
C LYS A 584 -38.92 -9.66 -22.03
N LYS A 585 -38.97 -10.79 -21.31
CA LYS A 585 -38.46 -12.10 -21.79
C LYS A 585 -39.44 -13.22 -21.46
N LYS A 586 -40.13 -13.74 -22.48
CA LYS A 586 -41.19 -14.75 -22.36
C LYS A 586 -42.26 -14.32 -21.33
N ASN A 587 -42.29 -14.96 -20.16
CA ASN A 587 -43.26 -14.80 -19.08
C ASN A 587 -42.72 -14.01 -17.87
N SER A 588 -41.55 -13.37 -18.00
CA SER A 588 -40.94 -12.62 -16.89
C SER A 588 -40.29 -11.34 -17.39
N PHE A 589 -40.03 -10.42 -16.46
CA PHE A 589 -39.21 -9.24 -16.72
C PHE A 589 -37.77 -9.50 -16.32
N ILE A 590 -36.86 -8.97 -17.14
CA ILE A 590 -35.42 -8.99 -16.87
C ILE A 590 -34.87 -7.57 -16.79
N TRP A 591 -34.00 -7.35 -15.82
CA TRP A 591 -33.40 -6.06 -15.51
C TRP A 591 -31.92 -6.08 -15.91
N GLY A 592 -31.51 -5.12 -16.75
CA GLY A 592 -30.13 -4.98 -17.19
C GLY A 592 -29.60 -3.55 -17.00
N LEU A 593 -28.29 -3.35 -17.09
CA LEU A 593 -27.73 -1.98 -17.07
C LEU A 593 -28.24 -1.16 -18.26
N SER A 594 -28.48 0.14 -18.04
CA SER A 594 -28.83 1.04 -19.12
C SER A 594 -27.72 1.12 -20.18
N SER A 595 -28.07 1.45 -21.42
CA SER A 595 -27.11 1.41 -22.52
C SER A 595 -25.91 2.37 -22.32
N ASP A 596 -26.15 3.51 -21.66
CA ASP A 596 -25.11 4.51 -21.35
C ASP A 596 -24.15 3.98 -20.29
N LEU A 597 -24.69 3.43 -19.19
CA LEU A 597 -23.87 2.86 -18.12
C LEU A 597 -23.07 1.65 -18.63
N ARG A 598 -23.69 0.80 -19.45
CA ARG A 598 -23.01 -0.36 -20.05
C ARG A 598 -21.85 0.06 -20.96
N LYS A 599 -22.05 1.08 -21.81
CA LYS A 599 -20.98 1.63 -22.66
C LYS A 599 -19.87 2.24 -21.81
N PHE A 600 -20.21 3.02 -20.79
CA PHE A 600 -19.24 3.59 -19.86
C PHE A 600 -18.40 2.48 -19.18
N CYS A 601 -19.03 1.44 -18.65
CA CYS A 601 -18.33 0.31 -18.05
C CYS A 601 -17.40 -0.40 -19.04
N LEU A 602 -17.84 -0.60 -20.29
CA LEU A 602 -17.00 -1.20 -21.34
C LEU A 602 -15.81 -0.30 -21.72
N GLU A 603 -16.01 1.01 -21.77
CA GLU A 603 -14.93 1.98 -22.04
C GLU A 603 -13.92 2.01 -20.89
N ILE A 604 -14.37 2.02 -19.64
CA ILE A 604 -13.48 1.94 -18.46
C ILE A 604 -12.72 0.62 -18.43
N SER A 605 -13.40 -0.50 -18.67
CA SER A 605 -12.77 -1.83 -18.76
C SER A 605 -11.72 -1.90 -19.86
N ARG A 606 -11.97 -1.29 -21.03
CA ARG A 606 -10.99 -1.26 -22.12
C ARG A 606 -9.80 -0.33 -21.85
N THR A 607 -10.06 0.85 -21.29
CA THR A 607 -9.07 1.92 -21.14
C THR A 607 -8.20 1.70 -19.91
N TYR A 608 -8.84 1.42 -18.77
CA TYR A 608 -8.19 1.37 -17.47
C TYR A 608 -8.08 -0.05 -16.90
N ARG A 609 -8.68 -1.05 -17.58
CA ARG A 609 -8.73 -2.45 -17.13
C ARG A 609 -9.43 -2.63 -15.77
N TYR A 610 -10.43 -1.79 -15.50
CA TYR A 610 -11.27 -1.88 -14.31
C TYR A 610 -12.70 -2.36 -14.64
N ALA A 611 -13.21 -3.33 -13.88
CA ALA A 611 -14.63 -3.66 -13.83
C ALA A 611 -15.40 -2.67 -12.92
N LEU A 612 -16.74 -2.63 -13.02
CA LEU A 612 -17.57 -1.68 -12.27
C LEU A 612 -17.37 -1.79 -10.76
N LYS A 613 -17.26 -3.03 -10.27
CA LYS A 613 -17.06 -3.35 -8.84
C LYS A 613 -15.84 -2.69 -8.20
N TYR A 614 -14.83 -2.31 -9.00
CA TYR A 614 -13.61 -1.69 -8.48
C TYR A 614 -13.72 -0.18 -8.25
N TYR A 615 -14.66 0.52 -8.88
CA TYR A 615 -14.70 1.98 -8.82
C TYR A 615 -16.07 2.56 -8.45
N ILE A 616 -17.17 1.81 -8.59
CA ILE A 616 -18.53 2.37 -8.48
C ILE A 616 -18.81 2.99 -7.12
N ASN A 617 -18.35 2.36 -6.04
CA ASN A 617 -18.48 2.89 -4.68
C ASN A 617 -17.83 4.28 -4.59
N GLN A 618 -16.59 4.41 -5.08
CA GLN A 618 -15.90 5.70 -5.04
C GLN A 618 -16.53 6.74 -5.95
N VAL A 619 -17.05 6.33 -7.10
CA VAL A 619 -17.80 7.22 -8.01
C VAL A 619 -19.06 7.76 -7.33
N LEU A 620 -19.77 6.92 -6.57
CA LEU A 620 -20.95 7.33 -5.80
C LEU A 620 -20.59 8.21 -4.59
N TYR A 621 -19.46 7.92 -3.91
CA TYR A 621 -19.04 8.63 -2.70
C TYR A 621 -18.34 9.96 -2.93
N LYS A 622 -17.54 10.10 -3.98
CA LYS A 622 -16.77 11.33 -4.20
C LYS A 622 -17.72 12.45 -4.59
N ASP A 623 -17.74 13.53 -3.80
CA ASP A 623 -18.62 14.67 -4.02
C ASP A 623 -18.24 15.36 -5.34
N ASN A 624 -18.92 14.94 -6.41
CA ASN A 624 -18.62 15.41 -7.75
C ASN A 624 -19.29 16.76 -8.07
N SER A 625 -20.05 17.33 -7.12
CA SER A 625 -20.65 18.66 -7.25
C SER A 625 -19.59 19.78 -7.27
N LYS A 626 -18.39 19.48 -6.77
CA LYS A 626 -17.21 20.33 -6.89
C LYS A 626 -16.51 20.07 -8.23
N LYS A 627 -16.74 20.97 -9.20
CA LYS A 627 -15.78 21.18 -10.29
C LYS A 627 -14.46 21.59 -9.64
N THR A 628 -13.56 20.65 -9.45
CA THR A 628 -12.18 20.93 -9.05
C THR A 628 -11.43 21.52 -10.25
N ASP A 629 -11.83 22.73 -10.63
CA ASP A 629 -10.91 23.68 -11.25
C ASP A 629 -9.79 23.94 -10.24
N PHE A 630 -8.58 24.25 -10.70
CA PHE A 630 -7.47 24.72 -9.85
C PHE A 630 -7.89 25.85 -8.87
N ILE A 631 -8.99 26.55 -9.18
CA ILE A 631 -9.68 27.53 -8.33
C ILE A 631 -10.16 26.92 -7.00
N ASP A 632 -10.69 25.69 -6.97
CA ASP A 632 -11.22 25.03 -5.76
C ASP A 632 -10.08 24.57 -4.80
N TYR A 633 -8.89 24.31 -5.35
CA TYR A 633 -7.68 24.06 -4.54
C TYR A 633 -7.24 25.31 -3.77
N SER A 634 -7.51 26.51 -4.27
CA SER A 634 -7.19 27.75 -3.54
C SER A 634 -8.02 27.89 -2.28
N GLU A 635 -9.32 27.59 -2.33
CA GLU A 635 -10.18 27.62 -1.15
C GLU A 635 -9.75 26.58 -0.11
N THR A 636 -9.42 25.36 -0.55
CA THR A 636 -9.04 24.26 0.35
C THR A 636 -7.76 24.58 1.14
N VAL A 637 -6.76 25.15 0.47
CA VAL A 637 -5.47 25.59 1.06
C VAL A 637 -5.70 26.68 2.11
N PHE A 638 -6.54 27.67 1.83
CA PHE A 638 -6.82 28.76 2.77
C PHE A 638 -7.77 28.35 3.90
N GLN A 639 -8.69 27.41 3.67
CA GLN A 639 -9.51 26.80 4.73
C GLN A 639 -8.66 26.14 5.81
N GLY A 640 -7.51 25.56 5.43
CA GLY A 640 -6.52 25.05 6.37
C GLY A 640 -6.02 26.13 7.33
N LEU A 641 -5.59 27.28 6.80
CA LEU A 641 -5.16 28.44 7.61
C LEU A 641 -6.29 29.05 8.42
N ASP A 642 -7.50 29.16 7.86
CA ASP A 642 -8.67 29.68 8.58
C ASP A 642 -9.09 28.75 9.73
N GLY A 643 -8.93 27.43 9.57
CA GLY A 643 -9.12 26.45 10.62
C GLY A 643 -8.13 26.65 11.78
N ILE A 644 -6.86 26.92 11.47
CA ILE A 644 -5.83 27.23 12.46
C ILE A 644 -6.15 28.54 13.20
N ALA A 645 -6.47 29.60 12.45
CA ALA A 645 -6.77 30.91 13.01
C ALA A 645 -8.00 30.89 13.95
N ARG A 646 -8.99 30.05 13.64
CA ARG A 646 -10.16 29.83 14.52
C ARG A 646 -9.82 29.01 15.76
N GLY A 647 -8.96 28.00 15.63
CA GLY A 647 -8.62 27.07 16.71
C GLY A 647 -7.64 27.63 17.74
N ASN A 648 -6.88 28.70 17.43
CA ASN A 648 -5.86 29.23 18.33
C ASN A 648 -5.85 30.79 18.32
N PRO A 649 -6.43 31.44 19.35
CA PRO A 649 -6.51 32.91 19.43
C PRO A 649 -5.15 33.60 19.48
N ILE A 650 -4.13 32.98 20.09
CA ILE A 650 -2.81 33.58 20.35
C ILE A 650 -2.04 33.87 19.05
N VAL A 651 -2.27 33.04 18.04
CA VAL A 651 -1.57 33.05 16.75
C VAL A 651 -2.45 33.53 15.60
N LYS A 652 -3.74 33.80 15.88
CA LYS A 652 -4.75 34.18 14.89
C LYS A 652 -4.28 35.32 13.99
N GLU A 653 -3.76 36.40 14.57
CA GLU A 653 -3.28 37.56 13.81
C GLU A 653 -2.10 37.23 12.89
N LYS A 654 -1.17 36.39 13.37
CA LYS A 654 -0.02 35.96 12.57
C LYS A 654 -0.44 35.08 11.40
N ILE A 655 -1.42 34.19 11.60
CA ILE A 655 -1.98 33.35 10.52
C ILE A 655 -2.76 34.19 9.51
N ILE A 656 -3.54 35.17 9.95
CA ILE A 656 -4.23 36.11 9.06
C ILE A 656 -3.22 36.88 8.21
N LYS A 657 -2.13 37.37 8.83
CA LYS A 657 -1.03 38.03 8.11
C LYS A 657 -0.34 37.10 7.13
N LEU A 658 -0.06 35.85 7.51
CA LEU A 658 0.52 34.84 6.63
C LEU A 658 -0.37 34.59 5.41
N LYS A 659 -1.68 34.35 5.64
CA LYS A 659 -2.68 34.14 4.59
C LYS A 659 -2.68 35.32 3.61
N LYS A 660 -2.78 36.56 4.12
CA LYS A 660 -2.75 37.78 3.31
C LYS A 660 -1.50 37.88 2.42
N ASN A 661 -0.35 37.43 2.92
CA ASN A 661 0.91 37.50 2.18
C ASN A 661 1.04 36.43 1.08
N ILE A 662 0.38 35.27 1.22
CA ILE A 662 0.48 34.18 0.25
C ILE A 662 -0.70 34.11 -0.72
N GLU A 663 -1.85 34.68 -0.38
CA GLU A 663 -3.10 34.51 -1.12
C GLU A 663 -3.03 35.05 -2.56
N ALA A 664 -2.54 36.28 -2.72
CA ALA A 664 -2.39 36.87 -4.04
C ALA A 664 -1.32 36.16 -4.91
N PRO A 665 -0.09 35.88 -4.42
CA PRO A 665 0.89 35.10 -5.16
C PRO A 665 0.41 33.69 -5.53
N TYR A 666 -0.24 32.97 -4.61
CA TYR A 666 -0.76 31.63 -4.87
C TYR A 666 -1.86 31.66 -5.93
N SER A 667 -2.85 32.55 -5.77
CA SER A 667 -3.95 32.72 -6.74
C SER A 667 -3.43 33.07 -8.13
N PHE A 668 -2.35 33.86 -8.23
CA PHE A 668 -1.68 34.16 -9.50
C PHE A 668 -1.11 32.91 -10.17
N VAL A 669 -0.38 32.06 -9.42
CA VAL A 669 0.18 30.80 -9.96
C VAL A 669 -0.94 29.90 -10.48
N ILE A 670 -2.01 29.75 -9.70
CA ILE A 670 -3.16 28.90 -10.01
C ILE A 670 -3.90 29.40 -11.26
N LYS A 671 -4.22 30.70 -11.35
CA LYS A 671 -4.92 31.28 -12.51
C LYS A 671 -4.11 31.15 -13.81
N ASN A 672 -2.78 31.17 -13.73
CA ASN A 672 -1.91 31.10 -14.89
C ASN A 672 -1.32 29.69 -15.15
N SER A 673 -1.72 28.67 -14.38
CA SER A 673 -1.22 27.30 -14.49
C SER A 673 -1.51 26.62 -15.84
N ASN A 674 -2.59 27.04 -16.51
CA ASN A 674 -3.00 26.54 -17.84
C ASN A 674 -2.35 27.30 -19.01
N SER A 675 -1.52 28.31 -18.73
CA SER A 675 -0.84 29.05 -19.80
C SER A 675 0.15 28.14 -20.55
N LYS A 676 0.25 28.33 -21.87
CA LYS A 676 1.19 27.56 -22.73
C LYS A 676 2.65 27.91 -22.49
N LYS A 677 2.94 29.02 -21.80
CA LYS A 677 4.28 29.47 -21.45
C LYS A 677 4.25 30.02 -20.02
N LEU A 678 5.06 29.43 -19.15
CA LEU A 678 5.29 29.95 -17.81
C LEU A 678 6.14 31.22 -17.89
N SER A 679 5.62 32.32 -17.34
CA SER A 679 6.40 33.55 -17.18
C SER A 679 7.39 33.40 -16.03
N LYS A 680 8.52 34.13 -16.08
CA LYS A 680 9.46 34.26 -14.94
C LYS A 680 8.73 34.63 -13.65
N GLU A 681 7.66 35.41 -13.77
CA GLU A 681 6.82 35.82 -12.66
C GLU A 681 6.18 34.65 -11.92
N ILE A 682 5.75 33.58 -12.59
CA ILE A 682 5.12 32.43 -11.92
C ILE A 682 6.14 31.71 -11.02
N PHE A 683 7.37 31.51 -11.49
CA PHE A 683 8.44 30.93 -10.67
C PHE A 683 8.69 31.77 -9.41
N GLU A 684 8.80 33.10 -9.57
CA GLU A 684 8.99 34.01 -8.45
C GLU A 684 7.81 33.98 -7.47
N LYS A 685 6.55 33.91 -7.95
CA LYS A 685 5.39 33.75 -7.04
C LYS A 685 5.43 32.43 -6.27
N THR A 686 5.82 31.31 -6.89
CA THR A 686 5.95 30.03 -6.15
C THR A 686 7.01 30.09 -5.05
N LYS A 687 8.14 30.76 -5.33
CA LYS A 687 9.21 30.98 -4.35
C LYS A 687 8.74 31.88 -3.20
N ILE A 688 7.99 32.94 -3.50
CA ILE A 688 7.40 33.85 -2.50
C ILE A 688 6.45 33.08 -1.56
N VAL A 689 5.51 32.29 -2.10
CA VAL A 689 4.58 31.49 -1.28
C VAL A 689 5.36 30.54 -0.37
N SER A 690 6.29 29.78 -0.95
CA SER A 690 7.12 28.84 -0.20
C SER A 690 7.91 29.56 0.90
N GLN A 691 8.55 30.67 0.58
CA GLN A 691 9.33 31.46 1.54
C GLN A 691 8.49 31.94 2.72
N PHE A 692 7.28 32.46 2.50
CA PHE A 692 6.41 32.88 3.59
C PHE A 692 5.99 31.71 4.50
N LEU A 693 5.62 30.57 3.91
CA LEU A 693 5.25 29.37 4.67
C LEU A 693 6.42 28.82 5.47
N LEU A 694 7.60 28.72 4.85
CA LEU A 694 8.81 28.25 5.52
C LEU A 694 9.27 29.21 6.62
N ASN A 695 9.24 30.52 6.39
CA ASN A 695 9.56 31.50 7.43
C ASN A 695 8.63 31.37 8.63
N TYR A 696 7.34 31.15 8.39
CA TYR A 696 6.38 30.95 9.47
C TYR A 696 6.62 29.62 10.20
N LEU A 697 6.84 28.54 9.45
CA LEU A 697 7.18 27.23 10.02
C LEU A 697 8.46 27.30 10.86
N TYR A 698 9.43 28.08 10.40
CA TYR A 698 10.68 28.36 11.09
C TYR A 698 10.44 29.10 12.41
N GLU A 699 9.65 30.19 12.36
CA GLU A 699 9.26 30.96 13.54
C GLU A 699 8.58 30.08 14.59
N ILE A 700 7.59 29.27 14.19
CA ILE A 700 6.88 28.40 15.14
C ILE A 700 7.73 27.22 15.61
N SER A 701 8.72 26.78 14.84
CA SER A 701 9.64 25.74 15.30
C SER A 701 10.55 26.22 16.44
N GLY A 702 10.69 27.53 16.64
CA GLY A 702 11.57 28.10 17.65
C GLY A 702 13.06 28.01 17.28
N GLU A 703 13.36 27.86 15.99
CA GLU A 703 14.72 27.89 15.47
C GLU A 703 15.26 29.34 15.45
N GLU A 704 16.52 29.55 15.84
CA GLU A 704 17.17 30.86 15.83
C GLU A 704 17.38 31.38 14.40
N LYS A 705 16.80 32.55 14.07
CA LYS A 705 16.87 33.16 12.73
C LYS A 705 18.32 33.39 12.27
N ARG A 706 18.85 32.43 11.50
CA ARG A 706 20.20 32.48 10.88
C ARG A 706 20.15 32.51 9.35
N ILE A 707 18.98 32.85 8.80
CA ILE A 707 18.70 32.82 7.37
C ILE A 707 19.02 34.18 6.78
N ASN A 708 20.11 34.27 6.02
CA ASN A 708 20.55 35.49 5.35
C ASN A 708 20.06 35.57 3.89
N SER A 709 19.64 34.44 3.30
CA SER A 709 19.12 34.38 1.94
C SER A 709 17.97 33.37 1.79
N GLN A 710 17.20 33.51 0.71
CA GLN A 710 16.15 32.55 0.33
C GLN A 710 16.73 31.15 0.05
N LYS A 711 17.94 31.08 -0.49
CA LYS A 711 18.65 29.82 -0.75
C LYS A 711 18.99 29.12 0.57
N ASP A 712 19.43 29.86 1.58
CA ASP A 712 19.72 29.31 2.90
C ASP A 712 18.45 28.76 3.57
N LEU A 713 17.33 29.49 3.45
CA LEU A 713 16.02 29.02 3.92
C LEU A 713 15.66 27.67 3.28
N PHE A 714 15.76 27.57 1.96
CA PHE A 714 15.41 26.34 1.26
C PHE A 714 16.34 25.18 1.64
N ASN A 715 17.65 25.43 1.70
CA ASN A 715 18.63 24.43 2.12
C ASN A 715 18.39 23.95 3.56
N GLN A 716 18.03 24.86 4.47
CA GLN A 716 17.73 24.51 5.86
C GLN A 716 16.47 23.65 5.97
N PHE A 717 15.47 23.85 5.10
CA PHE A 717 14.26 23.03 5.07
C PHE A 717 14.40 21.72 4.27
N LEU A 718 15.49 21.56 3.52
CA LEU A 718 15.93 20.27 2.98
C LEU A 718 16.57 19.36 4.06
N MET A 719 16.84 19.90 5.25
CA MET A 719 17.40 19.14 6.38
C MET A 719 16.48 17.99 6.81
N PRO A 720 17.05 16.87 7.31
CA PRO A 720 16.30 15.63 7.47
C PRO A 720 15.28 15.62 8.60
N TRP A 721 15.37 16.53 9.58
CA TRP A 721 14.61 16.37 10.83
C TRP A 721 13.16 16.86 10.77
N MET A 722 12.85 17.77 9.85
CA MET A 722 11.48 18.24 9.64
C MET A 722 10.69 17.37 8.66
N ASP A 723 11.29 16.40 7.97
CA ASP A 723 10.62 15.47 7.04
C ASP A 723 9.76 16.17 5.95
N ASN A 724 10.41 16.74 4.94
CA ASN A 724 9.77 17.61 3.95
C ASN A 724 9.85 17.05 2.52
N ASP A 725 9.52 15.77 2.32
CA ASP A 725 9.71 15.09 1.03
C ASP A 725 9.00 15.77 -0.14
N LEU A 726 7.74 16.20 0.02
CA LEU A 726 7.00 16.91 -1.03
C LEU A 726 7.61 18.28 -1.37
N PHE A 727 8.14 18.99 -0.37
CA PHE A 727 8.86 20.24 -0.61
C PHE A 727 10.22 19.98 -1.28
N ARG A 728 10.92 18.90 -0.92
CA ARG A 728 12.14 18.48 -1.61
C ARG A 728 11.87 18.15 -3.08
N GLN A 729 10.77 17.44 -3.38
CA GLN A 729 10.34 17.19 -4.75
C GLN A 729 10.06 18.49 -5.49
N TYR A 730 9.34 19.44 -4.88
CA TYR A 730 9.13 20.77 -5.46
C TYR A 730 10.45 21.49 -5.76
N ILE A 731 11.42 21.50 -4.84
CA ILE A 731 12.73 22.15 -5.06
C ILE A 731 13.53 21.47 -6.17
N GLN A 732 13.46 20.14 -6.27
CA GLN A 732 14.07 19.40 -7.37
C GLN A 732 13.43 19.78 -8.72
N GLN A 733 12.10 19.86 -8.78
CA GLN A 733 11.38 20.29 -9.97
C GLN A 733 11.69 21.75 -10.32
N LEU A 734 11.71 22.65 -9.34
CA LEU A 734 12.08 24.05 -9.53
C LEU A 734 13.49 24.16 -10.14
N THR A 735 14.47 23.47 -9.57
CA THR A 735 15.85 23.45 -10.06
C THR A 735 15.95 22.85 -11.46
N PHE A 736 15.19 21.79 -11.74
CA PHE A 736 15.13 21.16 -13.05
C PHE A 736 14.58 22.12 -14.11
N ILE A 737 13.48 22.80 -13.81
CA ILE A 737 12.85 23.76 -14.72
C ILE A 737 13.74 24.99 -14.93
N GLU A 738 14.38 25.53 -13.88
CA GLU A 738 15.29 26.69 -13.99
C GLU A 738 16.50 26.41 -14.90
N LYS A 739 16.98 25.16 -14.94
CA LYS A 739 18.08 24.75 -15.82
C LYS A 739 17.64 24.49 -17.26
N LYS A 740 16.34 24.31 -17.52
CA LYS A 740 15.81 23.91 -18.84
C LYS A 740 15.37 25.14 -19.63
N PHE A 741 16.02 25.40 -20.76
CA PHE A 741 15.75 26.58 -21.59
C PHE A 741 14.31 26.64 -22.15
N ASN A 742 13.72 25.46 -22.45
CA ASN A 742 12.34 25.33 -22.94
C ASN A 742 11.66 24.07 -22.33
N PRO A 743 11.05 24.18 -21.14
CA PRO A 743 10.34 23.06 -20.54
C PRO A 743 9.04 22.74 -21.29
N SER A 744 8.68 21.45 -21.35
CA SER A 744 7.45 21.00 -22.02
C SER A 744 6.22 21.29 -21.16
N GLN A 745 5.03 21.37 -21.76
CA GLN A 745 3.77 21.57 -21.00
C GLN A 745 3.61 20.52 -19.88
N LYS A 746 4.06 19.28 -20.11
CA LYS A 746 4.06 18.22 -19.10
C LYS A 746 4.97 18.57 -17.92
N ASP A 747 6.21 19.01 -18.19
CA ASP A 747 7.14 19.43 -17.14
C ASP A 747 6.55 20.58 -16.31
N LEU A 748 5.87 21.51 -16.96
CA LEU A 748 5.20 22.64 -16.33
C LEU A 748 4.01 22.20 -15.45
N THR A 749 3.19 21.28 -15.95
CA THR A 749 2.09 20.70 -15.16
C THR A 749 2.63 19.94 -13.95
N THR A 750 3.69 19.15 -14.11
CA THR A 750 4.34 18.43 -13.01
C THR A 750 4.93 19.39 -11.97
N PHE A 751 5.58 20.47 -12.42
CA PHE A 751 6.10 21.52 -11.53
C PHE A 751 4.98 22.18 -10.72
N ILE A 752 3.91 22.65 -11.37
CA ILE A 752 2.76 23.28 -10.68
C ILE A 752 2.10 22.29 -9.70
N ALA A 753 1.91 21.03 -10.10
CA ALA A 753 1.37 20.00 -9.22
C ALA A 753 2.24 19.79 -7.98
N SER A 754 3.56 19.68 -8.15
CA SER A 754 4.51 19.56 -7.03
C SER A 754 4.48 20.78 -6.10
N PHE A 755 4.31 21.98 -6.65
CA PHE A 755 4.16 23.22 -5.87
C PHE A 755 2.87 23.23 -5.04
N VAL A 756 1.74 22.84 -5.63
CA VAL A 756 0.45 22.76 -4.92
C VAL A 756 0.51 21.73 -3.80
N SER A 757 0.99 20.52 -4.10
CA SER A 757 1.17 19.46 -3.10
C SER A 757 2.12 19.87 -1.98
N SER A 758 3.23 20.55 -2.31
CA SER A 758 4.17 21.10 -1.33
C SER A 758 3.51 22.17 -0.47
N THR A 759 2.72 23.07 -1.06
CA THR A 759 2.03 24.15 -0.33
C THR A 759 1.04 23.58 0.69
N ASP A 760 0.21 22.62 0.27
CA ASP A 760 -0.73 21.94 1.17
C ASP A 760 -0.01 21.18 2.28
N ALA A 761 1.06 20.45 1.94
CA ALA A 761 1.89 19.75 2.91
C ALA A 761 2.50 20.70 3.95
N LEU A 762 3.00 21.87 3.54
CA LEU A 762 3.56 22.88 4.43
C LEU A 762 2.49 23.50 5.34
N ILE A 763 1.28 23.78 4.86
CA ILE A 763 0.18 24.28 5.69
C ILE A 763 -0.27 23.23 6.71
N ASN A 764 -0.43 21.98 6.27
CA ASN A 764 -0.75 20.87 7.16
C ASN A 764 0.35 20.66 8.22
N LYS A 765 1.61 20.88 7.83
CA LYS A 765 2.72 20.86 8.75
C LYS A 765 2.67 22.02 9.75
N ILE A 766 2.39 23.25 9.32
CA ILE A 766 2.17 24.39 10.21
C ILE A 766 1.07 24.04 11.24
N LYS A 767 -0.07 23.50 10.78
CA LYS A 767 -1.17 23.05 11.66
C LYS A 767 -0.70 22.04 12.71
N LYS A 768 0.01 20.98 12.29
CA LYS A 768 0.54 19.95 13.19
C LYS A 768 1.54 20.54 14.18
N TRP A 769 2.49 21.35 13.70
CA TRP A 769 3.51 21.98 14.53
C TRP A 769 2.92 22.87 15.62
N MET A 770 1.86 23.60 15.31
CA MET A 770 1.17 24.41 16.31
C MET A 770 0.53 23.54 17.40
N GLY A 771 -0.13 22.45 17.02
CA GLY A 771 -0.66 21.49 18.00
C GLY A 771 0.44 20.79 18.82
N TYR A 772 1.59 20.51 18.20
CA TYR A 772 2.75 19.96 18.91
C TYR A 772 3.38 20.96 19.88
N ASN A 773 3.39 22.25 19.52
CA ASN A 773 3.98 23.30 20.34
C ASN A 773 3.20 23.55 21.63
N ASP A 774 1.92 23.20 21.68
CA ASP A 774 1.16 23.15 22.94
C ASP A 774 1.81 22.18 23.94
N ILE A 775 2.45 21.12 23.45
CA ILE A 775 3.23 20.19 24.26
C ILE A 775 4.58 20.82 24.58
N ILE A 776 5.43 20.95 23.55
CA ILE A 776 6.82 21.46 23.60
C ILE A 776 7.21 22.02 22.23
N VAL A 777 7.90 23.17 22.24
CA VAL A 777 8.58 23.74 21.06
C VAL A 777 9.98 23.15 20.93
N ILE A 778 10.24 22.42 19.85
CA ILE A 778 11.55 21.83 19.52
C ILE A 778 12.31 22.79 18.60
N GLY A 779 13.04 23.75 19.18
CA GLY A 779 13.93 24.65 18.45
C GLY A 779 15.39 24.18 18.40
N THR A 780 16.24 24.88 17.63
CA THR A 780 17.68 24.56 17.41
C THR A 780 18.51 24.52 18.68
N ASN A 781 18.12 25.27 19.70
CA ASN A 781 19.03 25.57 20.80
C ASN A 781 19.40 24.29 21.57
N LYS A 782 20.65 23.82 21.37
CA LYS A 782 21.35 22.72 22.06
C LYS A 782 20.80 21.32 21.79
N LEU A 783 20.21 21.07 20.62
CA LEU A 783 19.73 19.75 20.22
C LEU A 783 20.31 19.37 18.85
N THR A 784 20.80 18.14 18.73
CA THR A 784 21.21 17.58 17.44
C THR A 784 19.99 17.32 16.55
N ASN A 785 20.20 17.20 15.23
CA ASN A 785 19.10 16.88 14.31
C ASN A 785 18.42 15.54 14.66
N ASP A 786 19.17 14.56 15.18
CA ASP A 786 18.60 13.27 15.57
C ASP A 786 17.82 13.36 16.89
N ASP A 787 18.25 14.20 17.82
CA ASP A 787 17.45 14.52 19.01
C ASP A 787 16.12 15.15 18.61
N LYS A 788 16.15 16.12 17.68
CA LYS A 788 14.94 16.79 17.19
C LYS A 788 14.00 15.80 16.50
N LYS A 789 14.51 14.91 15.65
CA LYS A 789 13.71 13.84 15.02
C LYS A 789 13.06 12.95 16.08
N ALA A 790 13.85 12.44 17.01
CA ALA A 790 13.37 11.53 18.05
C ALA A 790 12.29 12.20 18.90
N TYR A 791 12.54 13.43 19.37
CA TYR A 791 11.56 14.18 20.16
C TYR A 791 10.31 14.58 19.37
N ASN A 792 10.46 14.90 18.08
CA ASN A 792 9.32 15.22 17.22
C ASN A 792 8.42 14.01 17.02
N ALA A 793 9.01 12.83 16.82
CA ALA A 793 8.27 11.57 16.77
C ALA A 793 7.55 11.30 18.09
N ILE A 794 8.25 11.42 19.23
CA ILE A 794 7.67 11.22 20.57
C ILE A 794 6.46 12.14 20.81
N ARG A 795 6.58 13.45 20.56
CA ARG A 795 5.46 14.37 20.77
C ARG A 795 4.32 14.16 19.77
N SER A 796 4.60 13.62 18.58
CA SER A 796 3.56 13.22 17.62
C SER A 796 2.70 12.09 18.17
N PHE A 797 3.30 11.06 18.78
CA PHE A 797 2.54 9.99 19.46
C PHE A 797 1.66 10.54 20.58
N PHE A 798 2.18 11.47 21.37
CA PHE A 798 1.38 12.16 22.40
C PHE A 798 0.17 12.88 21.79
N TRP A 799 0.37 13.62 20.69
CA TRP A 799 -0.69 14.36 20.01
C TRP A 799 -1.75 13.43 19.37
N GLN A 800 -1.34 12.22 18.98
CA GLN A 800 -2.21 11.18 18.45
C GLN A 800 -2.89 10.32 19.54
N TYR A 801 -2.76 10.70 20.82
CA TYR A 801 -3.28 9.94 21.96
C TYR A 801 -2.69 8.53 22.12
N MET A 802 -1.52 8.27 21.53
CA MET A 802 -0.77 7.01 21.63
C MET A 802 0.26 7.12 22.75
N TYR A 803 -0.22 7.15 23.99
CA TYR A 803 0.58 7.54 25.14
C TYR A 803 1.60 6.46 25.53
N LYS A 804 1.26 5.18 25.35
CA LYS A 804 2.18 4.06 25.59
C LYS A 804 3.43 4.14 24.72
N ASP A 805 3.25 4.32 23.41
CA ASP A 805 4.36 4.46 22.45
C ASP A 805 5.19 5.73 22.71
N CYS A 806 4.52 6.83 23.08
CA CYS A 806 5.18 8.06 23.48
C CYS A 806 6.16 7.83 24.63
N VAL A 807 5.74 7.18 25.73
CA VAL A 807 6.61 6.96 26.88
C VAL A 807 7.69 5.92 26.58
N GLY A 808 7.36 4.84 25.86
CA GLY A 808 8.35 3.82 25.48
C GLY A 808 9.50 4.38 24.64
N ARG A 809 9.19 5.25 23.66
CA ARG A 809 10.20 5.94 22.86
C ARG A 809 10.98 6.97 23.64
N LEU A 810 10.31 7.71 24.54
CA LEU A 810 10.97 8.66 25.45
C LEU A 810 12.00 7.94 26.33
N TRP A 811 11.63 6.81 26.92
CA TRP A 811 12.54 5.99 27.71
C TRP A 811 13.76 5.54 26.91
N THR A 812 13.52 4.96 25.73
CA THR A 812 14.59 4.46 24.84
C THR A 812 15.59 5.56 24.47
N LEU A 813 15.11 6.77 24.18
CA LEU A 813 15.95 7.93 23.89
C LEU A 813 16.85 8.28 25.09
N PHE A 814 16.28 8.43 26.29
CA PHE A 814 17.08 8.81 27.47
C PHE A 814 18.01 7.70 27.92
N GLU A 815 17.60 6.44 27.86
CA GLU A 815 18.46 5.31 28.18
C GLU A 815 19.71 5.31 27.29
N THR A 816 19.53 5.49 25.99
CA THR A 816 20.63 5.59 25.02
C THR A 816 21.53 6.77 25.33
N LYS A 817 20.94 7.98 25.45
CA LYS A 817 21.70 9.22 25.68
C LYS A 817 22.46 9.22 27.00
N PHE A 818 21.88 8.67 28.08
CA PHE A 818 22.58 8.61 29.37
C PHE A 818 23.77 7.65 29.31
N ARG A 819 23.61 6.49 28.66
CA ARG A 819 24.71 5.52 28.51
C ARG A 819 25.85 6.08 27.66
N GLU A 820 25.54 6.75 26.56
CA GLU A 820 26.53 7.44 25.72
C GLU A 820 27.25 8.53 26.52
N LEU A 821 26.49 9.46 27.11
CA LEU A 821 27.08 10.56 27.85
C LEU A 821 27.94 10.08 29.03
N PHE A 822 27.44 9.13 29.82
CA PHE A 822 28.20 8.64 30.98
C PHE A 822 29.49 7.97 30.56
N PHE A 823 29.45 7.14 29.52
CA PHE A 823 30.65 6.49 28.99
C PHE A 823 31.64 7.52 28.44
N ASN A 824 31.18 8.47 27.62
CA ASN A 824 32.04 9.46 26.99
C ASN A 824 32.78 10.31 28.04
N LEU A 825 32.07 10.77 29.08
CA LEU A 825 32.68 11.57 30.14
C LEU A 825 33.63 10.75 31.01
N LEU A 826 33.23 9.53 31.40
CA LEU A 826 34.06 8.64 32.21
C LEU A 826 35.34 8.24 31.45
N PHE A 827 35.21 7.87 30.17
CA PHE A 827 36.32 7.51 29.32
C PHE A 827 37.25 8.69 29.06
N LEU A 828 36.71 9.90 28.87
CA LEU A 828 37.52 11.09 28.66
C LEU A 828 38.41 11.40 29.86
N LEU A 829 37.83 11.44 31.07
CA LEU A 829 38.54 11.80 32.30
C LEU A 829 39.46 10.69 32.81
N TYR A 830 38.98 9.44 32.78
CA TYR A 830 39.61 8.33 33.49
C TYR A 830 40.18 7.26 32.56
N GLY A 831 40.09 7.45 31.24
CA GLY A 831 40.72 6.60 30.24
C GLY A 831 40.36 5.12 30.40
N SER A 832 41.38 4.27 30.40
CA SER A 832 41.25 2.83 30.61
C SER A 832 40.66 2.45 31.98
N ARG A 833 40.81 3.33 32.99
CA ARG A 833 40.39 3.08 34.38
C ARG A 833 38.95 3.49 34.66
N TRP A 834 38.20 3.93 33.66
CA TRP A 834 36.84 4.48 33.81
C TRP A 834 35.88 3.58 34.61
N LYS A 835 35.94 2.26 34.42
CA LYS A 835 35.07 1.30 35.12
C LYS A 835 35.27 1.33 36.63
N THR A 836 36.51 1.51 37.09
CA THR A 836 36.86 1.51 38.52
C THR A 836 36.20 2.66 39.29
N LYS A 837 35.70 3.67 38.57
CA LYS A 837 35.03 4.85 39.14
C LYS A 837 33.51 4.68 39.27
N LEU A 838 32.94 3.62 38.70
CA LEU A 838 31.51 3.31 38.87
C LEU A 838 31.24 2.81 40.31
N PRO A 839 29.98 2.85 40.80
CA PRO A 839 29.63 2.14 42.04
C PRO A 839 29.94 0.64 41.94
N HIS A 840 30.47 0.02 43.00
CA HIS A 840 30.84 -1.42 43.00
C HIS A 840 29.72 -2.32 42.47
N ALA A 841 28.49 -2.18 42.99
CA ALA A 841 27.35 -2.96 42.51
C ALA A 841 27.01 -2.76 41.01
N VAL A 842 27.42 -1.65 40.40
CA VAL A 842 27.29 -1.46 38.94
C VAL A 842 28.46 -2.14 38.21
N GLN A 843 29.67 -2.09 38.76
CA GLN A 843 30.85 -2.78 38.22
C GLN A 843 30.64 -4.31 38.21
N ASP A 844 30.13 -4.86 39.32
CA ASP A 844 29.89 -6.29 39.50
C ASP A 844 28.83 -6.76 38.49
N ASP A 845 27.67 -6.10 38.45
CA ASP A 845 26.60 -6.43 37.50
C ASP A 845 27.09 -6.28 36.04
N LEU A 846 27.88 -5.25 35.71
CA LEU A 846 28.43 -5.08 34.35
C LEU A 846 29.43 -6.17 33.99
N SER A 847 30.27 -6.58 34.94
CA SER A 847 31.25 -7.65 34.73
C SER A 847 30.54 -8.98 34.51
N GLU A 848 29.51 -9.27 35.33
CA GLU A 848 28.65 -10.44 35.17
C GLU A 848 27.92 -10.42 33.82
N GLU A 849 27.28 -9.32 33.44
CA GLU A 849 26.57 -9.22 32.15
C GLU A 849 27.54 -9.29 30.97
N THR A 850 28.73 -8.71 31.08
CA THR A 850 29.79 -8.82 30.06
C THR A 850 30.26 -10.26 29.93
N GLU A 851 30.48 -10.96 31.04
CA GLU A 851 30.86 -12.37 31.04
C GLU A 851 29.73 -13.24 30.49
N ASN A 852 28.49 -12.98 30.88
CA ASN A 852 27.30 -13.64 30.33
C ASN A 852 27.18 -13.41 28.82
N TYR A 853 27.46 -12.20 28.34
CA TYR A 853 27.50 -11.89 26.91
C TYR A 853 28.62 -12.63 26.18
N ARG A 854 29.82 -12.69 26.79
CA ARG A 854 30.98 -13.44 26.26
C ARG A 854 30.70 -14.95 26.22
N ARG A 855 30.18 -15.52 27.31
CA ARG A 855 29.73 -16.94 27.41
C ARG A 855 28.65 -17.24 26.38
N LYS A 856 27.70 -16.31 26.18
CA LYS A 856 26.68 -16.39 25.15
C LYS A 856 27.22 -16.02 23.76
N GLN A 857 28.49 -15.67 23.57
CA GLN A 857 29.05 -15.30 22.25
C GLN A 857 28.16 -14.36 21.43
N LEU A 858 27.38 -13.52 22.10
CA LEU A 858 26.54 -12.56 21.42
C LEU A 858 27.47 -11.46 20.93
N PRO A 859 27.42 -11.05 19.65
CA PRO A 859 28.22 -9.93 19.20
C PRO A 859 27.85 -8.74 20.06
N LEU A 860 28.80 -8.26 20.86
CA LEU A 860 28.68 -7.04 21.62
C LEU A 860 28.52 -5.91 20.58
N LYS A 861 27.27 -5.62 20.19
CA LYS A 861 26.88 -4.37 19.53
C LYS A 861 26.93 -3.24 20.57
N LEU A 862 28.02 -3.18 21.33
CA LEU A 862 28.37 -1.98 22.08
C LEU A 862 28.81 -1.00 21.01
N SER A 863 28.05 0.07 20.79
CA SER A 863 28.55 1.18 19.99
C SER A 863 29.92 1.58 20.57
N ASP A 864 30.97 1.40 19.78
CA ASP A 864 32.32 1.86 20.06
C ASP A 864 32.96 1.36 21.37
N GLY A 865 32.55 0.19 21.87
CA GLY A 865 33.09 -0.38 23.12
C GLY A 865 32.45 0.17 24.40
N ASN A 866 31.32 0.86 24.30
CA ASN A 866 30.57 1.36 25.45
C ASN A 866 29.86 0.22 26.22
N GLU A 867 30.51 -0.35 27.23
CA GLU A 867 29.91 -1.43 28.04
C GLU A 867 28.68 -1.00 28.86
N LEU A 868 28.39 0.31 29.00
CA LEU A 868 27.19 0.75 29.71
C LEU A 868 25.89 0.36 28.99
N TYR A 869 25.90 -0.10 27.74
CA TYR A 869 24.70 -0.71 27.13
C TYR A 869 24.29 -2.04 27.76
N LEU A 870 25.19 -2.70 28.49
CA LEU A 870 24.87 -3.89 29.29
C LEU A 870 24.28 -3.53 30.66
N SER A 871 24.33 -2.25 31.04
CA SER A 871 23.81 -1.81 32.34
C SER A 871 22.29 -1.95 32.43
N LYS A 872 21.78 -2.37 33.57
CA LYS A 872 20.34 -2.43 33.88
C LYS A 872 19.81 -1.01 34.10
N ARG A 873 18.50 -0.81 33.89
CA ARG A 873 17.83 0.51 34.08
C ARG A 873 18.11 1.15 35.46
N LYS A 874 18.19 0.33 36.51
CA LYS A 874 18.53 0.74 37.88
C LYS A 874 19.93 1.39 37.99
N HIS A 875 20.87 1.00 37.13
CA HIS A 875 22.26 1.45 37.21
C HIS A 875 22.41 2.93 36.84
N LEU A 876 21.61 3.46 35.91
CA LEU A 876 21.65 4.88 35.55
C LEU A 876 21.44 5.77 36.79
N LYS A 877 20.49 5.39 37.64
CA LYS A 877 20.21 6.06 38.91
C LYS A 877 21.34 5.90 39.91
N MET A 878 21.96 4.71 40.00
CA MET A 878 23.08 4.46 40.91
C MET A 878 24.31 5.30 40.54
N ILE A 879 24.61 5.39 39.25
CA ILE A 879 25.70 6.23 38.71
C ILE A 879 25.47 7.71 39.06
N LEU A 880 24.26 8.23 38.82
CA LEU A 880 23.91 9.63 39.16
C LEU A 880 23.92 9.91 40.67
N LYS A 881 23.61 8.91 41.51
CA LYS A 881 23.60 9.07 42.97
C LYS A 881 24.99 9.10 43.58
N ASN A 882 25.98 8.46 42.95
CA ASN A 882 27.36 8.40 43.43
C ASN A 882 27.92 9.81 43.70
N SER A 883 28.35 10.08 44.94
CA SER A 883 28.81 11.40 45.38
C SER A 883 30.09 11.84 44.69
N PHE A 884 31.03 10.91 44.46
CA PHE A 884 32.29 11.16 43.75
C PHE A 884 32.04 11.57 42.30
N LEU A 885 31.30 10.75 41.52
CA LEU A 885 30.99 11.06 40.13
C LEU A 885 30.12 12.32 40.01
N TRP A 886 29.20 12.53 40.96
CA TRP A 886 28.43 13.77 40.98
C TRP A 886 29.33 14.98 41.19
N GLY A 887 30.13 14.98 42.26
CA GLY A 887 31.00 16.11 42.61
C GLY A 887 32.04 16.44 41.54
N ASN A 888 32.65 15.42 40.94
CA ASN A 888 33.77 15.59 40.01
C ASN A 888 33.36 15.76 38.54
N MET A 889 32.17 15.30 38.15
CA MET A 889 31.78 15.24 36.73
C MET A 889 30.36 15.73 36.50
N PHE A 890 29.34 15.11 37.11
CA PHE A 890 27.95 15.43 36.78
C PHE A 890 27.47 16.79 37.28
N LYS A 891 28.06 17.31 38.36
CA LYS A 891 27.81 18.66 38.87
C LYS A 891 28.17 19.72 37.82
N PHE A 892 29.30 19.56 37.14
CA PHE A 892 29.70 20.45 36.04
C PHE A 892 28.74 20.36 34.84
N VAL A 893 28.37 19.12 34.48
CA VAL A 893 27.47 18.82 33.35
C VAL A 893 26.07 19.37 33.58
N PHE A 894 25.40 18.91 34.64
CA PHE A 894 23.99 19.18 34.92
C PHE A 894 23.76 20.37 35.86
N GLY A 895 24.76 20.85 36.59
CA GLY A 895 24.60 21.90 37.59
C GLY A 895 24.06 21.41 38.94
N ASP A 896 24.38 22.16 39.99
CA ASP A 896 24.22 21.80 41.41
C ASP A 896 22.78 21.44 41.79
N GLY A 897 21.80 22.17 41.25
CA GLY A 897 20.38 22.04 41.62
C GLY A 897 19.57 21.02 40.80
N ASN A 898 20.22 20.19 39.97
CA ASN A 898 19.51 19.33 39.03
C ASN A 898 19.60 17.82 39.33
N LYS A 899 20.39 17.40 40.33
CA LYS A 899 20.51 15.99 40.74
C LYS A 899 19.17 15.33 40.97
N ASP A 900 18.38 15.90 41.89
CA ASP A 900 17.10 15.31 42.29
C ASP A 900 16.05 15.40 41.19
N LYS A 901 16.12 16.43 40.33
CA LYS A 901 15.20 16.55 39.19
C LYS A 901 15.41 15.44 38.18
N ILE A 902 16.67 15.12 37.86
CA ILE A 902 17.01 14.05 36.92
C ILE A 902 16.64 12.68 37.52
N ILE A 903 16.96 12.46 38.80
CA ILE A 903 16.60 11.22 39.49
C ILE A 903 15.08 11.03 39.53
N LYS A 904 14.31 12.08 39.89
CA LYS A 904 12.83 12.04 39.90
C LYS A 904 12.26 11.80 38.51
N PHE A 905 12.87 12.37 37.46
CA PHE A 905 12.49 12.12 36.07
C PHE A 905 12.65 10.65 35.68
N LEU A 906 13.82 10.05 35.97
CA LEU A 906 14.08 8.64 35.71
C LEU A 906 13.13 7.73 36.52
N ASP A 907 12.89 8.05 37.79
CA ASP A 907 11.99 7.28 38.65
C ASP A 907 10.56 7.25 38.11
N LYS A 908 10.04 8.41 37.68
CA LYS A 908 8.71 8.51 37.06
C LYS A 908 8.62 7.78 35.73
N LEU A 909 9.65 7.88 34.89
CA LEU A 909 9.68 7.14 33.64
C LEU A 909 9.69 5.62 33.87
N VAL A 910 10.52 5.13 34.80
CA VAL A 910 10.54 3.70 35.16
C VAL A 910 9.19 3.25 35.70
N LEU A 911 8.57 4.06 36.56
CA LEU A 911 7.26 3.74 37.13
C LEU A 911 6.21 3.54 36.03
N ILE A 912 6.13 4.46 35.05
CA ILE A 912 5.14 4.40 33.97
C ILE A 912 5.46 3.31 32.94
N THR A 913 6.73 2.98 32.73
CA THR A 913 7.15 1.98 31.72
C THR A 913 7.31 0.57 32.26
N ASN A 914 7.08 0.33 33.56
CA ASN A 914 7.30 -0.99 34.15
C ASN A 914 6.24 -1.99 33.64
N PRO A 915 6.62 -3.02 32.86
CA PRO A 915 5.68 -3.99 32.32
C PRO A 915 5.06 -4.88 33.39
N GLU A 916 5.78 -5.16 34.48
CA GLU A 916 5.38 -6.12 35.52
C GLU A 916 4.33 -5.53 36.48
N ARG A 917 4.29 -4.20 36.62
CA ARG A 917 3.38 -3.53 37.55
C ARG A 917 2.01 -3.22 36.95
N HIS A 918 1.92 -3.21 35.63
CA HIS A 918 0.77 -2.69 34.92
C HIS A 918 0.49 -3.65 33.77
N ASN A 919 -0.64 -4.38 33.82
CA ASN A 919 -1.23 -5.05 32.66
C ASN A 919 -1.62 -3.95 31.66
N ASN A 920 -0.63 -3.39 30.97
CA ASN A 920 -0.58 -2.06 30.38
C ASN A 920 -1.63 -1.86 29.26
N THR A 921 -2.87 -1.57 29.64
CA THR A 921 -3.94 -1.10 28.76
C THR A 921 -3.72 0.37 28.40
N GLU A 922 -4.25 0.80 27.26
CA GLU A 922 -4.12 2.20 26.80
C GLU A 922 -4.83 3.19 27.74
N GLU A 923 -5.81 2.72 28.52
CA GLU A 923 -6.56 3.47 29.53
C GLU A 923 -5.65 4.01 30.63
N PHE A 924 -4.74 3.17 31.17
CA PHE A 924 -3.76 3.60 32.18
C PHE A 924 -2.91 4.78 31.69
N PHE A 925 -2.41 4.71 30.46
CA PHE A 925 -1.59 5.80 29.92
C PHE A 925 -2.42 7.05 29.63
N THR A 926 -3.70 6.88 29.28
CA THR A 926 -4.65 7.99 29.09
C THR A 926 -4.90 8.74 30.40
N GLU A 927 -5.06 8.03 31.53
CA GLU A 927 -5.16 8.63 32.86
C GLU A 927 -3.89 9.41 33.25
N LYS A 928 -2.74 8.98 32.73
CA LYS A 928 -1.42 9.60 33.00
C LYS A 928 -1.02 10.69 32.01
N LYS A 929 -1.92 11.15 31.12
CA LYS A 929 -1.58 12.13 30.06
C LYS A 929 -0.83 13.38 30.55
N ASP A 930 -1.22 13.96 31.69
CA ASP A 930 -0.61 15.21 32.20
C ASP A 930 0.75 14.97 32.85
N GLU A 931 0.92 13.78 33.44
CA GLU A 931 2.21 13.33 33.95
C GLU A 931 3.18 13.07 32.80
N ILE A 932 2.72 12.41 31.73
CA ILE A 932 3.50 12.19 30.50
C ILE A 932 3.87 13.52 29.85
N ARG A 933 2.95 14.49 29.77
CA ARG A 933 3.24 15.84 29.26
C ARG A 933 4.33 16.53 30.07
N THR A 934 4.29 16.40 31.39
CA THR A 934 5.33 16.90 32.30
C THR A 934 6.67 16.20 32.04
N LEU A 935 6.67 14.87 31.87
CA LEU A 935 7.88 14.11 31.55
C LEU A 935 8.51 14.55 30.24
N LEU A 936 7.72 14.79 29.20
CA LEU A 936 8.22 15.32 27.95
C LEU A 936 8.95 16.65 28.18
N LYS A 937 8.36 17.57 28.94
CA LYS A 937 8.91 18.91 29.21
C LYS A 937 10.20 18.85 30.02
N VAL A 938 10.24 18.00 31.04
CA VAL A 938 11.42 17.81 31.90
C VAL A 938 12.53 17.13 31.11
N GLY A 939 12.22 16.05 30.39
CA GLY A 939 13.16 15.35 29.53
C GLY A 939 13.80 16.31 28.52
N PHE A 940 13.00 17.16 27.86
CA PHE A 940 13.52 18.09 26.86
C PHE A 940 14.57 19.03 27.44
N LYS A 941 14.38 19.50 28.69
CA LYS A 941 15.38 20.29 29.42
C LYS A 941 16.63 19.47 29.74
N ILE A 942 16.47 18.24 30.21
CA ILE A 942 17.58 17.33 30.52
C ILE A 942 18.42 17.07 29.27
N LEU A 943 17.79 16.78 28.12
CA LEU A 943 18.51 16.52 26.87
C LEU A 943 19.35 17.73 26.41
N LYS A 944 18.81 18.95 26.53
CA LYS A 944 19.59 20.18 26.29
C LYS A 944 20.79 20.30 27.22
N MET A 945 20.64 19.93 28.50
CA MET A 945 21.75 19.95 29.46
C MET A 945 22.82 18.91 29.10
N MET A 946 22.41 17.72 28.65
CA MET A 946 23.32 16.68 28.17
C MET A 946 24.12 17.16 26.97
N ASN A 947 23.48 17.75 25.97
CA ASN A 947 24.17 18.22 24.78
C ASN A 947 25.06 19.44 25.06
N SER A 948 24.59 20.41 25.86
CA SER A 948 25.44 21.53 26.30
C SER A 948 26.63 21.12 27.14
N SER A 949 26.65 19.91 27.68
CA SER A 949 27.79 19.44 28.46
C SER A 949 29.05 19.33 27.60
N TYR A 950 28.92 19.00 26.32
CA TYR A 950 30.03 18.94 25.37
C TYR A 950 30.58 20.34 25.03
N GLU A 951 29.72 21.36 24.98
CA GLU A 951 30.15 22.77 24.85
C GLU A 951 30.96 23.22 26.06
N LYS A 952 30.51 22.84 27.27
CA LYS A 952 31.23 23.13 28.51
C LYS A 952 32.56 22.36 28.58
N LEU A 953 32.58 21.13 28.09
CA LEU A 953 33.75 20.25 28.09
C LEU A 953 34.91 20.85 27.29
N ILE A 954 34.62 21.51 26.17
CA ILE A 954 35.63 22.16 25.33
C ILE A 954 35.98 23.60 25.76
N SER A 955 35.48 24.03 26.93
CA SER A 955 35.82 25.34 27.50
C SER A 955 37.21 25.34 28.16
N ASN A 956 37.83 26.53 28.23
CA ASN A 956 39.22 26.71 28.70
C ASN A 956 39.51 26.22 30.13
N GLU A 957 38.48 26.03 30.95
CA GLU A 957 38.61 25.66 32.37
C GLU A 957 38.95 24.18 32.59
N CYS A 958 38.89 23.36 31.55
CA CYS A 958 38.98 21.90 31.70
C CYS A 958 40.37 21.31 31.43
N LEU A 959 41.42 22.12 31.18
CA LEU A 959 42.70 21.64 30.65
C LEU A 959 43.95 22.15 31.42
N ASP A 960 44.79 21.22 31.88
CA ASP A 960 46.09 21.44 32.53
C ASP A 960 47.19 20.77 31.69
N GLU A 961 48.20 21.56 31.30
CA GLU A 961 49.34 21.11 30.48
C GLU A 961 50.54 20.92 31.40
N THR A 962 50.82 19.67 31.71
CA THR A 962 51.93 19.35 32.60
C THR A 962 53.01 18.66 31.79
N ASN A 963 54.06 19.42 31.47
CA ASN A 963 55.36 18.97 31.01
C ASN A 963 55.49 18.74 29.49
N LYS A 964 56.43 19.48 28.88
CA LYS A 964 56.89 19.28 27.50
C LYS A 964 58.17 18.46 27.53
N GLN A 965 58.06 17.14 27.48
CA GLN A 965 59.22 16.34 27.05
C GLN A 965 59.38 16.51 25.54
N LYS A 966 60.63 16.45 25.01
CA LYS A 966 61.02 16.94 23.67
C LYS A 966 60.10 16.53 22.49
N ASN A 967 59.25 15.50 22.59
CA ASN A 967 58.33 15.05 21.54
C ASN A 967 56.94 14.55 22.00
N ILE A 968 56.60 14.61 23.29
CA ILE A 968 55.33 14.08 23.83
C ILE A 968 54.64 15.17 24.64
N TYR A 969 53.37 15.39 24.34
CA TYR A 969 52.48 16.29 25.08
C TYR A 969 51.67 15.49 26.09
N GLN A 970 51.68 15.93 27.34
CA GLN A 970 50.91 15.33 28.43
C GLN A 970 49.80 16.30 28.86
N ILE A 971 48.55 15.90 28.61
CA ILE A 971 47.36 16.73 28.86
C ILE A 971 46.46 16.04 29.89
N PHE A 972 46.01 16.79 30.89
CA PHE A 972 44.96 16.37 31.81
C PHE A 972 43.65 17.09 31.48
N LEU A 973 42.54 16.33 31.48
CA LEU A 973 41.19 16.87 31.37
C LEU A 973 40.48 16.72 32.71
N SER A 974 39.92 17.81 33.24
CA SER A 974 39.24 17.84 34.54
C SER A 974 37.98 18.70 34.46
N PHE A 975 36.89 18.27 35.13
CA PHE A 975 35.70 19.11 35.35
C PHE A 975 35.59 19.66 36.77
N ASN A 976 36.55 19.38 37.64
CA ASN A 976 36.57 19.84 39.03
C ASN A 976 37.83 20.66 39.35
N GLN A 977 38.27 21.51 38.42
CA GLN A 977 39.43 22.40 38.61
C GLN A 977 40.68 21.65 39.12
N PHE A 978 40.90 20.43 38.65
CA PHE A 978 42.00 19.54 39.00
C PHE A 978 42.05 19.11 40.48
N LYS A 979 40.97 19.31 41.24
CA LYS A 979 40.84 18.75 42.60
C LYS A 979 40.80 17.23 42.62
N ASP A 980 40.52 16.60 41.48
CA ASP A 980 40.52 15.16 41.28
C ASP A 980 41.71 14.66 40.48
N LYS A 981 42.80 15.45 40.36
CA LYS A 981 43.98 15.13 39.53
C LYS A 981 44.55 13.73 39.74
N ASP A 982 44.61 13.25 40.97
CA ASP A 982 45.11 11.90 41.31
C ASP A 982 44.24 10.76 40.73
N ASN A 983 43.01 11.07 40.34
CA ASN A 983 42.10 10.11 39.72
C ASN A 983 42.11 10.16 38.20
N LEU A 984 42.63 11.24 37.59
CA LEU A 984 42.63 11.45 36.14
C LEU A 984 43.71 10.62 35.46
N GLU A 985 43.43 10.18 34.24
CA GLU A 985 44.42 9.49 33.41
C GLU A 985 45.04 10.49 32.42
N VAL A 986 46.37 10.61 32.42
CA VAL A 986 47.08 11.51 31.49
C VAL A 986 46.82 11.10 30.03
N ILE A 987 46.66 12.10 29.16
CA ILE A 987 46.54 11.89 27.71
C ILE A 987 47.88 12.22 27.09
N GLU A 988 48.55 11.20 26.56
CA GLU A 988 49.83 11.34 25.88
C GLU A 988 49.65 11.44 24.36
N ILE A 989 50.16 12.52 23.78
CA ILE A 989 50.04 12.80 22.35
C ILE A 989 51.43 13.07 21.80
N THR A 990 51.87 12.24 20.85
CA THR A 990 53.13 12.49 20.15
C THR A 990 53.01 13.70 19.22
N LYS A 991 54.14 14.35 18.93
CA LYS A 991 54.16 15.47 17.97
C LYS A 991 53.58 15.10 16.60
N GLU A 992 53.83 13.89 16.12
CA GLU A 992 53.31 13.39 14.84
C GLU A 992 51.78 13.23 14.87
N GLU A 993 51.23 12.61 15.92
CA GLU A 993 49.78 12.47 16.10
C GLU A 993 49.09 13.83 16.17
N ALA A 994 49.68 14.78 16.92
CA ALA A 994 49.15 16.13 17.02
C ALA A 994 49.08 16.80 15.64
N GLN A 995 50.15 16.71 14.83
CA GLN A 995 50.17 17.25 13.48
C GLN A 995 49.09 16.65 12.56
N LYS A 996 48.86 15.33 12.65
CA LYS A 996 47.79 14.64 11.89
C LYS A 996 46.41 15.15 12.28
N ILE A 997 46.11 15.25 13.58
CA ILE A 997 44.80 15.72 14.07
C ILE A 997 44.58 17.19 13.70
N ILE A 998 45.60 18.04 13.84
CA ILE A 998 45.56 19.45 13.44
C ILE A 998 45.27 19.60 11.94
N HIS A 999 45.85 18.74 11.10
CA HIS A 999 45.58 18.74 9.67
C HIS A 999 44.08 18.51 9.39
N PHE A 1000 43.45 17.56 10.08
CA PHE A 1000 42.01 17.35 9.96
C PHE A 1000 41.17 18.53 10.49
N PHE A 1001 41.57 19.17 11.60
CA PHE A 1001 40.88 20.39 12.05
C PHE A 1001 40.92 21.51 11.00
N LYS A 1002 42.00 21.62 10.22
CA LYS A 1002 42.07 22.57 9.10
C LYS A 1002 41.08 22.20 7.99
N ILE A 1003 41.03 20.93 7.57
CA ILE A 1003 40.07 20.45 6.57
C ILE A 1003 38.63 20.78 7.03
N TYR A 1004 38.27 20.41 8.26
CA TYR A 1004 36.95 20.70 8.82
C TYR A 1004 36.64 22.19 8.89
N SER A 1005 37.62 23.02 9.21
CA SER A 1005 37.49 24.48 9.23
C SER A 1005 37.26 25.08 7.84
N ASP A 1006 38.06 24.64 6.85
CA ASP A 1006 38.06 25.16 5.49
C ASP A 1006 36.76 24.77 4.76
N GLU A 1007 36.27 23.56 5.01
CA GLU A 1007 35.02 23.04 4.43
C GLU A 1007 33.76 23.37 5.26
N ASN A 1008 33.91 24.00 6.44
CA ASN A 1008 32.84 24.24 7.41
C ASN A 1008 32.05 22.98 7.79
N LEU A 1009 32.76 21.87 7.99
CA LEU A 1009 32.16 20.59 8.39
C LEU A 1009 31.76 20.60 9.88
N GLU A 1010 30.70 19.86 10.18
CA GLU A 1010 30.18 19.66 11.53
C GLU A 1010 30.93 18.51 12.23
N ILE A 1011 31.31 18.70 13.50
CA ILE A 1011 31.93 17.68 14.35
C ILE A 1011 30.96 17.35 15.49
N ASP A 1012 30.47 16.11 15.57
CA ASP A 1012 29.66 15.65 16.72
C ASP A 1012 30.55 15.08 17.82
N LEU A 1013 30.73 15.85 18.88
CA LEU A 1013 31.54 15.50 20.05
C LEU A 1013 30.96 14.36 20.88
N SER A 1014 29.69 14.00 20.66
CA SER A 1014 29.05 12.87 21.34
C SER A 1014 29.28 11.52 20.63
N CYS A 1015 29.73 11.54 19.36
CA CYS A 1015 29.89 10.33 18.56
C CYS A 1015 31.36 9.88 18.48
N LEU A 1016 31.73 8.89 19.31
CA LEU A 1016 33.09 8.34 19.31
C LEU A 1016 33.48 7.74 17.95
N LYS A 1017 32.55 7.03 17.30
CA LYS A 1017 32.77 6.43 15.99
C LYS A 1017 33.18 7.45 14.94
N ASP A 1018 32.42 8.54 14.86
CA ASP A 1018 32.65 9.57 13.84
C ASP A 1018 33.98 10.26 14.11
N ILE A 1019 34.30 10.62 15.35
CA ILE A 1019 35.60 11.19 15.69
C ILE A 1019 36.76 10.24 15.35
N LYS A 1020 36.64 8.96 15.71
CA LYS A 1020 37.70 7.99 15.42
C LYS A 1020 37.86 7.76 13.92
N ARG A 1021 36.76 7.73 13.15
CA ARG A 1021 36.76 7.58 11.69
C ARG A 1021 37.37 8.81 11.01
N ASP A 1022 36.95 9.99 11.43
CA ASP A 1022 37.22 11.24 10.72
C ASP A 1022 38.64 11.76 11.01
N PHE A 1023 39.14 11.55 12.22
CA PHE A 1023 40.48 12.00 12.64
C PHE A 1023 41.53 10.89 12.67
N PHE A 1024 41.13 9.63 12.44
CA PHE A 1024 41.99 8.44 12.55
C PHE A 1024 42.78 8.38 13.87
N SER A 1025 42.15 8.83 14.96
CA SER A 1025 42.79 8.97 16.27
C SER A 1025 41.84 8.60 17.41
N ASP A 1026 42.41 8.33 18.59
CA ASP A 1026 41.65 8.13 19.82
C ASP A 1026 40.83 9.39 20.19
N TYR A 1027 39.60 9.17 20.65
CA TYR A 1027 38.64 10.21 21.03
C TYR A 1027 39.21 11.19 22.07
N ARG A 1028 39.96 10.70 23.07
CA ARG A 1028 40.54 11.53 24.12
C ARG A 1028 41.60 12.46 23.56
N LYS A 1029 42.44 11.97 22.64
CA LYS A 1029 43.49 12.76 21.99
C LYS A 1029 42.90 13.88 21.14
N VAL A 1030 41.86 13.58 20.35
CA VAL A 1030 41.19 14.57 19.50
C VAL A 1030 40.57 15.68 20.36
N LEU A 1031 39.82 15.32 21.41
CA LEU A 1031 39.23 16.30 22.30
C LEU A 1031 40.26 17.10 23.10
N ALA A 1032 41.33 16.47 23.58
CA ALA A 1032 42.40 17.17 24.29
C ALA A 1032 43.06 18.24 23.40
N LEU A 1033 43.37 17.93 22.14
CA LEU A 1033 43.92 18.90 21.19
C LEU A 1033 42.91 19.96 20.77
N LEU A 1034 41.63 19.62 20.66
CA LEU A 1034 40.57 20.59 20.40
C LEU A 1034 40.52 21.62 21.55
N CYS A 1035 40.47 21.16 22.80
CA CYS A 1035 40.50 22.02 23.98
C CYS A 1035 41.77 22.88 24.04
N ALA A 1036 42.94 22.28 23.78
CA ALA A 1036 44.21 23.00 23.76
C ALA A 1036 44.24 24.09 22.67
N GLY A 1037 43.79 23.75 21.46
CA GLY A 1037 43.69 24.69 20.34
C GLY A 1037 42.70 25.83 20.60
N ILE A 1038 41.59 25.57 21.28
CA ILE A 1038 40.63 26.61 21.72
C ILE A 1038 41.28 27.51 22.78
N LYS A 1039 41.93 26.93 23.80
CA LYS A 1039 42.64 27.67 24.85
C LYS A 1039 43.75 28.55 24.31
N ALA A 1040 44.46 28.08 23.28
CA ALA A 1040 45.50 28.83 22.58
C ALA A 1040 44.96 29.89 21.60
N GLY A 1041 43.64 29.92 21.35
CA GLY A 1041 43.00 30.82 20.37
C GLY A 1041 43.20 30.44 18.90
N GLN A 1042 43.76 29.25 18.65
CA GLN A 1042 44.02 28.73 17.30
C GLN A 1042 42.78 28.11 16.68
N ILE A 1043 41.88 27.56 17.50
CA ILE A 1043 40.58 27.07 17.08
C ILE A 1043 39.51 27.98 17.69
N GLN A 1044 38.61 28.51 16.86
CA GLN A 1044 37.41 29.23 17.33
C GLN A 1044 36.18 28.43 16.95
N ILE A 1045 35.22 28.31 17.87
CA ILE A 1045 33.93 27.67 17.56
C ILE A 1045 33.09 28.71 16.79
N LYS A 1046 32.87 28.49 15.49
CA LYS A 1046 31.98 29.33 14.66
C LYS A 1046 30.53 29.14 15.05
N LYS A 1047 30.15 27.89 15.31
CA LYS A 1047 28.77 27.46 15.57
C LYS A 1047 28.78 26.32 16.57
N SER A 1048 27.83 26.35 17.50
CA SER A 1048 27.59 25.26 18.45
C SER A 1048 26.09 24.96 18.54
N GLU A 1049 25.73 23.69 18.41
CA GLU A 1049 24.38 23.16 18.59
C GLU A 1049 24.38 22.05 19.66
N GLY A 1050 25.00 22.31 20.81
CA GLY A 1050 25.18 21.31 21.86
C GLY A 1050 26.39 20.43 21.60
N SER A 1051 26.20 19.16 21.25
CA SER A 1051 27.33 18.25 20.97
C SER A 1051 27.95 18.48 19.59
N VAL A 1052 27.26 19.16 18.68
CA VAL A 1052 27.74 19.40 17.32
C VAL A 1052 28.34 20.80 17.20
N ILE A 1053 29.58 20.88 16.74
CA ILE A 1053 30.29 22.16 16.55
C ILE A 1053 30.78 22.33 15.12
N VAL A 1054 30.93 23.59 14.69
CA VAL A 1054 31.69 23.99 13.50
C VAL A 1054 32.80 24.90 13.96
N ILE A 1055 34.02 24.64 13.48
CA ILE A 1055 35.23 25.34 13.94
C ILE A 1055 35.82 26.26 12.86
N ASN A 1056 36.65 27.20 13.30
CA ASN A 1056 37.55 28.01 12.47
C ASN A 1056 38.97 27.80 12.96
N TYR A 1057 39.88 27.46 12.05
CA TYR A 1057 41.30 27.31 12.34
C TYR A 1057 42.06 28.58 11.94
N ASN A 1058 42.57 29.32 12.93
CA ASN A 1058 43.26 30.59 12.74
C ASN A 1058 44.72 30.39 12.29
N GLN A 1059 44.97 30.43 10.98
CA GLN A 1059 46.33 30.28 10.43
C GLN A 1059 47.29 31.43 10.83
N LYS A 1060 46.78 32.65 11.08
CA LYS A 1060 47.62 33.85 11.34
C LYS A 1060 48.34 33.85 12.69
N LEU A 1061 47.89 33.04 13.66
CA LEU A 1061 48.52 32.96 14.98
C LEU A 1061 49.75 32.03 15.03
N ASN A 1062 50.04 31.30 13.95
CA ASN A 1062 51.13 30.30 13.90
C ASN A 1062 52.55 30.89 13.82
N ASN A 1063 52.72 32.18 13.57
CA ASN A 1063 54.06 32.72 13.30
C ASN A 1063 54.90 32.96 14.56
N ASN A 1064 54.32 32.97 15.78
CA ASN A 1064 55.08 33.27 17.02
C ASN A 1064 54.71 32.41 18.25
N LYS A 1065 53.73 31.49 18.19
CA LYS A 1065 53.40 30.56 19.28
C LYS A 1065 53.20 29.14 18.71
N SER A 1066 53.96 28.17 19.21
CA SER A 1066 53.74 26.76 18.86
C SER A 1066 52.33 26.32 19.28
N PHE A 1067 51.70 25.43 18.51
CA PHE A 1067 50.34 24.91 18.76
C PHE A 1067 50.16 24.32 20.15
N LEU A 1068 51.25 23.82 20.73
CA LEU A 1068 51.36 23.38 22.11
C LEU A 1068 52.57 24.04 22.76
#